data_AF-A0A9E0DNV7-F1
#
_entry.id   AF-A0A9E0DNV7-F1
#
_cell.length_a   1.000
_cell.length_b   1.000
_cell.length_c   1.000
_cell.angle_alpha   90.00
_cell.angle_beta   90.00
_cell.angle_gamma   90.00
#
_symmetry.space_group_name_H-M   'P 1'
#
loop_
_entity.id
_entity.type
_entity.pdbx_description
1 polymer ?
#
loop_
_entity_poly.entity_id
_entity_poly.type
_entity_poly.pdbx_seq_one_letter_code
_entity_poly.pdbx_strand_id
1 'polypeptide(L)'
;MTTMQAPLMQLRHVTKAYETGGDLFSALKDVSFEIQPGEFLGITGKSGAGKTTLLNMISGVSGLTTGEVLFNGKGGAALPIHAMNEDALAIWRGQNVGIVYQSFELMPTLNLVENVMLPPDFLGTYNPVISKTRALELLELVEIAEHAYKIPAHISGGQKQRVAIARAMINDPDLIIADEPTGNLDTVTAETIFQIFQKLVDRGKTIVMVTHDESFAPRFSRRLHIVDGVVGDPDETLGSGADLSAAHAHTSGGNAQVLMREDRPCGEVDMEPVKAGQAFPAIALHNVHKVYENAAGKFVALKSIDLELNYGQFISIVGKSGCGKSTLLNMITGIDHPTSGEVIIGNERIYGMNNSQLALWRGKNMGVVFQFFQLLPTLTLLENTMLPMDYCKVYPFNERPQRAMELLKLVGLEAQAHQLPAAVSSGQQQSAAIARALATDPSIILADEPTGNLDSKSAENILRIFENLAAQGKTVLIVTHDPSITQRTDQTIIMSDGEIIDQTVARALPYLSHPQMLAATHQAVRRMFDPGVTILHQGETVDHLFMIVSGAVEIVVSHEGTNEISLACLGPGQFFGEVELHHGGGSLASVRAAARGAEVALLPRSVFNELVESSILTRQIVQDVATTRLAEHRSRKASR
;
A
#
# COMPACT_ATOMS: atom_id res chain seq x y z
N MET A 1 -12.17 47.03 20.77
CA MET A 1 -13.52 46.68 20.27
C MET A 1 -13.35 46.06 18.89
N THR A 2 -13.07 44.76 18.85
CA THR A 2 -12.94 44.00 17.61
C THR A 2 -14.35 43.72 17.12
N THR A 3 -14.76 44.36 16.01
CA THR A 3 -16.02 44.07 15.34
C THR A 3 -16.08 42.59 15.02
N MET A 4 -16.98 41.83 15.66
CA MET A 4 -17.22 40.42 15.33
C MET A 4 -17.68 40.35 13.88
N GLN A 5 -16.80 39.85 13.02
CA GLN A 5 -17.09 39.58 11.62
C GLN A 5 -18.08 38.42 11.56
N ALA A 6 -19.12 38.51 10.73
CA ALA A 6 -20.09 37.43 10.60
C ALA A 6 -19.39 36.16 10.06
N PRO A 7 -19.76 34.97 10.54
CA PRO A 7 -19.17 33.71 10.06
C PRO A 7 -19.47 33.52 8.58
N LEU A 8 -18.51 33.01 7.81
CA LEU A 8 -18.66 32.74 6.39
C LEU A 8 -19.74 31.67 6.13
N MET A 9 -19.81 30.67 6.99
CA MET A 9 -20.83 29.62 6.90
C MET A 9 -21.29 29.18 8.29
N GLN A 10 -22.57 28.88 8.43
CA GLN A 10 -23.16 28.34 9.66
C GLN A 10 -23.94 27.07 9.35
N LEU A 11 -23.66 26.01 10.11
CA LEU A 11 -24.42 24.77 10.12
C LEU A 11 -25.24 24.72 11.41
N ARG A 12 -26.55 24.48 11.29
CA ARG A 12 -27.48 24.40 12.42
C ARG A 12 -28.26 23.10 12.38
N HIS A 13 -28.05 22.25 13.38
CA HIS A 13 -28.76 20.98 13.58
C HIS A 13 -28.77 20.07 12.33
N VAL A 14 -27.66 20.06 11.59
CA VAL A 14 -27.54 19.35 10.31
C VAL A 14 -27.52 17.84 10.55
N THR A 15 -28.49 17.15 9.97
CA THR A 15 -28.60 15.68 10.00
C THR A 15 -28.74 15.15 8.59
N LYS A 16 -28.03 14.05 8.30
CA LYS A 16 -28.11 13.35 7.02
C LYS A 16 -28.23 11.86 7.25
N ALA A 17 -29.30 11.27 6.72
CA ALA A 17 -29.47 9.84 6.64
C ALA A 17 -29.56 9.36 5.19
N TYR A 18 -29.00 8.18 4.92
CA TYR A 18 -29.08 7.48 3.66
C TYR A 18 -29.92 6.23 3.82
N GLU A 19 -30.77 5.95 2.84
CA GLU A 19 -31.55 4.71 2.78
C GLU A 19 -30.72 3.68 2.02
N THR A 20 -30.24 2.66 2.72
CA THR A 20 -29.41 1.60 2.10
C THR A 20 -30.02 0.26 2.46
N GLY A 21 -30.57 -0.45 1.47
CA GLY A 21 -31.12 -1.80 1.67
C GLY A 21 -32.38 -1.87 2.56
N GLY A 22 -33.12 -0.77 2.72
CA GLY A 22 -34.32 -0.70 3.56
C GLY A 22 -34.07 -0.22 5.01
N ASP A 23 -32.81 -0.11 5.43
CA ASP A 23 -32.42 0.47 6.71
C ASP A 23 -31.96 1.93 6.53
N LEU A 24 -32.36 2.78 7.49
CA LEU A 24 -31.94 4.18 7.56
C LEU A 24 -30.58 4.29 8.27
N PHE A 25 -29.53 4.57 7.50
CA PHE A 25 -28.19 4.83 8.04
C PHE A 25 -28.00 6.34 8.26
N SER A 26 -27.89 6.77 9.52
CA SER A 26 -27.61 8.17 9.85
C SER A 26 -26.11 8.47 9.79
N ALA A 27 -25.70 9.18 8.76
CA ALA A 27 -24.31 9.54 8.48
C ALA A 27 -23.85 10.82 9.20
N LEU A 28 -24.76 11.75 9.49
CA LEU A 28 -24.52 12.94 10.32
C LEU A 28 -25.66 13.09 11.30
N LYS A 29 -25.34 13.38 12.57
CA LYS A 29 -26.28 13.48 13.69
C LYS A 29 -26.11 14.83 14.36
N ASP A 30 -27.08 15.72 14.15
CA ASP A 30 -27.21 17.01 14.85
C ASP A 30 -25.94 17.88 14.86
N VAL A 31 -25.34 18.07 13.69
CA VAL A 31 -24.08 18.81 13.55
C VAL A 31 -24.35 20.32 13.52
N SER A 32 -23.75 21.05 14.46
CA SER A 32 -23.84 22.51 14.55
C SER A 32 -22.47 23.14 14.78
N PHE A 33 -21.99 23.96 13.85
CA PHE A 33 -20.79 24.76 14.00
C PHE A 33 -20.74 25.89 12.97
N GLU A 34 -19.86 26.86 13.20
CA GLU A 34 -19.63 27.99 12.29
C GLU A 34 -18.24 27.92 11.68
N ILE A 35 -18.05 28.48 10.49
CA ILE A 35 -16.76 28.64 9.81
C ILE A 35 -16.48 30.13 9.68
N GLN A 36 -15.34 30.59 10.18
CA GLN A 36 -14.97 31.99 10.18
C GLN A 36 -14.24 32.38 8.88
N PRO A 37 -14.38 33.61 8.37
CA PRO A 37 -13.62 34.06 7.21
C PRO A 37 -12.10 34.02 7.45
N GLY A 38 -11.33 33.50 6.50
CA GLY A 38 -9.87 33.37 6.59
C GLY A 38 -9.39 32.27 7.55
N GLU A 39 -10.30 31.43 8.04
CA GLU A 39 -9.99 30.31 8.91
C GLU A 39 -9.41 29.13 8.12
N PHE A 40 -8.39 28.47 8.67
CA PHE A 40 -7.97 27.13 8.23
C PHE A 40 -8.52 26.08 9.19
N LEU A 41 -9.70 25.53 8.86
CA LEU A 41 -10.43 24.57 9.67
C LEU A 41 -10.05 23.13 9.26
N GLY A 42 -9.50 22.36 10.21
CA GLY A 42 -9.25 20.94 10.04
C GLY A 42 -10.36 20.07 10.64
N ILE A 43 -10.85 19.09 9.88
CA ILE A 43 -11.82 18.09 10.35
C ILE A 43 -11.15 16.72 10.31
N THR A 44 -10.89 16.16 11.49
CA THR A 44 -10.19 14.88 11.67
C THR A 44 -11.13 13.78 12.14
N GLY A 45 -10.93 12.55 11.66
CA GLY A 45 -11.71 11.40 12.11
C GLY A 45 -11.41 10.13 11.32
N LYS A 46 -11.80 8.96 11.87
CA LYS A 46 -11.60 7.65 11.23
C LYS A 46 -12.31 7.57 9.87
N SER A 47 -11.87 6.63 9.02
CA SER A 47 -12.60 6.32 7.79
C SER A 47 -14.03 5.87 8.11
N GLY A 48 -15.01 6.33 7.33
CA GLY A 48 -16.43 6.06 7.59
C GLY A 48 -17.12 6.93 8.66
N ALA A 49 -16.42 7.85 9.32
CA ALA A 49 -17.00 8.71 10.37
C ALA A 49 -18.01 9.77 9.88
N GLY A 50 -18.22 9.91 8.57
CA GLY A 50 -19.14 10.91 7.97
C GLY A 50 -18.46 12.16 7.39
N LYS A 51 -17.12 12.17 7.26
CA LYS A 51 -16.34 13.35 6.84
C LYS A 51 -16.70 13.88 5.44
N THR A 52 -16.68 13.01 4.43
CA THR A 52 -17.08 13.34 3.06
C THR A 52 -18.56 13.74 3.00
N THR A 53 -19.42 13.07 3.79
CA THR A 53 -20.84 13.45 3.89
C THR A 53 -20.98 14.89 4.41
N LEU A 54 -20.20 15.29 5.41
CA LEU A 54 -20.19 16.66 5.93
C LEU A 54 -19.73 17.67 4.87
N LEU A 55 -18.65 17.37 4.15
CA LEU A 55 -18.19 18.23 3.05
C LEU A 55 -19.24 18.37 1.94
N ASN A 56 -19.98 17.30 1.64
CA ASN A 56 -21.06 17.34 0.66
C ASN A 56 -22.24 18.22 1.10
N MET A 57 -22.52 18.31 2.41
CA MET A 57 -23.52 19.24 2.94
C MET A 57 -23.04 20.70 2.85
N ILE A 58 -21.77 20.95 3.21
CA ILE A 58 -21.13 22.28 3.15
C ILE A 58 -21.05 22.79 1.71
N SER A 59 -20.67 21.92 0.78
CA SER A 59 -20.55 22.25 -0.64
C SER A 59 -21.88 22.29 -1.39
N GLY A 60 -23.00 21.87 -0.78
CA GLY A 60 -24.29 21.79 -1.45
C GLY A 60 -24.33 20.76 -2.59
N VAL A 61 -23.48 19.72 -2.55
CA VAL A 61 -23.48 18.59 -3.49
C VAL A 61 -24.59 17.59 -3.15
N SER A 62 -25.03 17.55 -1.89
CA SER A 62 -26.10 16.66 -1.45
C SER A 62 -27.06 17.41 -0.53
N GLY A 63 -28.35 17.11 -0.65
CA GLY A 63 -29.40 17.72 0.17
C GLY A 63 -29.39 17.23 1.62
N LEU A 64 -29.85 18.07 2.54
CA LEU A 64 -30.02 17.77 3.97
C LEU A 64 -31.24 16.86 4.20
N THR A 65 -31.22 16.06 5.28
CA THR A 65 -32.44 15.41 5.79
C THR A 65 -33.18 16.35 6.74
N THR A 66 -32.47 16.98 7.67
CA THR A 66 -32.98 18.07 8.54
C THR A 66 -31.86 19.06 8.87
N GLY A 67 -32.23 20.25 9.35
CA GLY A 67 -31.30 21.32 9.71
C GLY A 67 -31.11 22.36 8.60
N GLU A 68 -30.20 23.30 8.83
CA GLU A 68 -29.95 24.44 7.94
C GLU A 68 -28.46 24.65 7.72
N VAL A 69 -28.10 24.97 6.48
CA VAL A 69 -26.77 25.50 6.12
C VAL A 69 -26.95 26.88 5.52
N LEU A 70 -26.29 27.87 6.14
CA LEU A 70 -26.35 29.30 5.79
C LEU A 70 -24.97 29.77 5.33
N PHE A 71 -24.89 30.46 4.19
CA PHE A 71 -23.66 31.02 3.65
C PHE A 71 -23.72 32.55 3.62
N ASN A 72 -22.67 33.21 4.12
CA ASN A 72 -22.52 34.66 4.20
C ASN A 72 -21.31 35.10 3.35
N GLY A 73 -21.42 34.97 2.02
CA GLY A 73 -20.37 35.40 1.08
C GLY A 73 -20.13 36.90 1.05
N LYS A 74 -19.17 37.36 0.25
CA LYS A 74 -18.79 38.78 0.13
C LYS A 74 -19.98 39.69 -0.27
N GLY A 75 -20.62 40.31 0.71
CA GLY A 75 -21.53 41.45 0.54
C GLY A 75 -23.04 41.17 0.55
N GLY A 76 -23.50 40.01 1.04
CA GLY A 76 -24.93 39.64 1.04
C GLY A 76 -25.51 39.25 2.41
N ALA A 77 -26.84 39.18 2.48
CA ALA A 77 -27.57 38.57 3.59
C ALA A 77 -27.35 37.03 3.61
N ALA A 78 -27.58 36.39 4.75
CA ALA A 78 -27.41 34.94 4.90
C ALA A 78 -28.25 34.16 3.89
N LEU A 79 -27.57 33.39 3.04
CA LEU A 79 -28.19 32.58 1.99
C LEU A 79 -28.36 31.13 2.48
N PRO A 80 -29.59 30.61 2.61
CA PRO A 80 -29.83 29.21 2.89
C PRO A 80 -29.54 28.37 1.65
N ILE A 81 -28.35 27.79 1.57
CA ILE A 81 -27.94 27.00 0.38
C ILE A 81 -28.83 25.78 0.17
N HIS A 82 -29.31 25.19 1.26
CA HIS A 82 -30.16 24.00 1.25
C HIS A 82 -31.56 24.22 0.67
N ALA A 83 -32.00 25.48 0.54
CA ALA A 83 -33.30 25.84 -0.02
C ALA A 83 -33.21 26.17 -1.53
N MET A 84 -32.01 26.20 -2.10
CA MET A 84 -31.78 26.47 -3.53
C MET A 84 -32.08 25.21 -4.37
N ASN A 85 -32.50 25.42 -5.62
CA ASN A 85 -32.60 24.34 -6.60
C ASN A 85 -31.22 23.98 -7.18
N GLU A 86 -31.12 22.86 -7.89
CA GLU A 86 -29.82 22.35 -8.37
C GLU A 86 -29.11 23.32 -9.33
N ASP A 87 -29.86 24.00 -10.21
CA ASP A 87 -29.28 24.98 -11.14
C ASP A 87 -28.65 26.17 -10.39
N ALA A 88 -29.35 26.71 -9.38
CA ALA A 88 -28.82 27.78 -8.55
C ALA A 88 -27.64 27.32 -7.67
N LEU A 89 -27.70 26.08 -7.16
CA LEU A 89 -26.60 25.47 -6.41
C LEU A 89 -25.36 25.29 -7.27
N ALA A 90 -25.50 24.85 -8.52
CA ALA A 90 -24.38 24.67 -9.43
C ALA A 90 -23.66 26.00 -9.72
N ILE A 91 -24.42 27.08 -9.97
CA ILE A 91 -23.87 28.43 -10.16
C ILE A 91 -23.21 28.91 -8.87
N TRP A 92 -23.89 28.76 -7.73
CA TRP A 92 -23.36 29.17 -6.43
C TRP A 92 -22.04 28.45 -6.12
N ARG A 93 -21.96 27.13 -6.32
CA ARG A 93 -20.73 26.33 -6.14
C ARG A 93 -19.63 26.87 -7.03
N GLY A 94 -19.89 27.04 -8.33
CA GLY A 94 -18.87 27.52 -9.27
C GLY A 94 -18.32 28.90 -8.91
N GLN A 95 -19.12 29.78 -8.28
CA GLN A 95 -18.72 31.13 -7.90
C GLN A 95 -18.05 31.20 -6.52
N ASN A 96 -18.53 30.42 -5.55
CA ASN A 96 -18.20 30.64 -4.14
C ASN A 96 -17.36 29.51 -3.53
N VAL A 97 -17.32 28.33 -4.15
CA VAL A 97 -16.70 27.11 -3.58
C VAL A 97 -15.70 26.50 -4.54
N GLY A 98 -14.44 26.42 -4.11
CA GLY A 98 -13.42 25.62 -4.78
C GLY A 98 -13.32 24.25 -4.12
N ILE A 99 -13.47 23.16 -4.88
CA ILE A 99 -13.37 21.80 -4.32
C ILE A 99 -12.11 21.10 -4.82
N VAL A 100 -11.36 20.53 -3.88
CA VAL A 100 -10.17 19.71 -4.11
C VAL A 100 -10.46 18.32 -3.56
N TYR A 101 -10.55 17.33 -4.45
CA TYR A 101 -10.86 15.94 -4.12
C TYR A 101 -9.60 15.11 -3.84
N GLN A 102 -9.78 13.94 -3.25
CA GLN A 102 -8.72 12.93 -3.01
C GLN A 102 -8.26 12.28 -4.33
N SER A 103 -9.19 12.01 -5.25
CA SER A 103 -8.91 11.70 -6.64
C SER A 103 -8.77 13.02 -7.41
N PHE A 104 -7.70 13.22 -8.18
CA PHE A 104 -7.39 14.51 -8.81
C PHE A 104 -8.50 15.07 -9.73
N GLU A 105 -9.40 14.20 -10.20
CA GLU A 105 -10.52 14.49 -11.12
C GLU A 105 -10.15 15.35 -12.34
N LEU A 106 -8.92 15.21 -12.85
CA LEU A 106 -8.47 15.93 -14.05
C LEU A 106 -8.92 15.19 -15.31
N MET A 107 -9.39 15.94 -16.31
CA MET A 107 -9.80 15.43 -17.61
C MET A 107 -8.56 14.93 -18.37
N PRO A 108 -8.47 13.62 -18.70
CA PRO A 108 -7.25 13.01 -19.23
C PRO A 108 -6.84 13.53 -20.61
N THR A 109 -7.81 13.98 -21.42
CA THR A 109 -7.64 14.43 -22.80
C THR A 109 -7.25 15.90 -22.91
N LEU A 110 -7.34 16.66 -21.82
CA LEU A 110 -7.03 18.09 -21.77
C LEU A 110 -5.65 18.32 -21.15
N ASN A 111 -4.94 19.38 -21.55
CA ASN A 111 -3.73 19.79 -20.87
C ASN A 111 -4.04 20.48 -19.51
N LEU A 112 -3.01 20.80 -18.72
CA LEU A 112 -3.22 21.34 -17.36
C LEU A 112 -3.88 22.72 -17.37
N VAL A 113 -3.49 23.60 -18.31
CA VAL A 113 -4.12 24.93 -18.49
C VAL A 113 -5.59 24.79 -18.84
N GLU A 114 -5.93 23.91 -19.78
CA GLU A 114 -7.31 23.61 -20.16
C GLU A 114 -8.11 23.05 -18.99
N ASN A 115 -7.54 22.14 -18.20
CA ASN A 115 -8.17 21.62 -16.98
C ASN A 115 -8.50 22.74 -15.97
N VAL A 116 -7.59 23.69 -15.78
CA VAL A 116 -7.79 24.84 -14.88
C VAL A 116 -8.84 25.81 -15.43
N MET A 117 -9.00 25.89 -16.76
CA MET A 117 -9.95 26.78 -17.44
C MET A 117 -11.39 26.22 -17.52
N LEU A 118 -11.63 24.98 -17.08
CA LEU A 118 -12.98 24.37 -17.11
C LEU A 118 -14.03 25.11 -16.27
N PRO A 119 -13.77 25.52 -15.01
CA PRO A 119 -14.81 26.14 -14.19
C PRO A 119 -15.38 27.46 -14.75
N PRO A 120 -14.59 28.38 -15.33
CA PRO A 120 -15.12 29.55 -16.04
C PRO A 120 -15.99 29.20 -17.24
N ASP A 121 -15.68 28.11 -17.95
CA ASP A 121 -16.46 27.63 -19.11
C ASP A 121 -17.85 27.16 -18.67
N PHE A 122 -17.92 26.36 -17.59
CA PHE A 122 -19.21 25.93 -17.03
C PHE A 122 -20.06 27.07 -16.45
N LEU A 123 -19.45 28.19 -16.04
CA LEU A 123 -20.16 29.39 -15.59
C LEU A 123 -20.52 30.36 -16.72
N GLY A 124 -20.09 30.10 -17.96
CA GLY A 124 -20.24 31.03 -19.08
C GLY A 124 -19.44 32.33 -18.94
N THR A 125 -18.46 32.37 -18.03
CA THR A 125 -17.54 33.51 -17.80
C THR A 125 -16.21 33.34 -18.51
N TYR A 126 -16.07 32.27 -19.31
CA TYR A 126 -14.87 31.97 -20.07
C TYR A 126 -14.50 33.10 -21.04
N ASN A 127 -13.24 33.50 -20.95
CA ASN A 127 -12.61 34.35 -21.95
C ASN A 127 -11.26 33.74 -22.32
N PRO A 128 -11.01 33.45 -23.61
CA PRO A 128 -9.83 32.68 -24.01
C PRO A 128 -8.50 33.34 -23.63
N VAL A 129 -8.45 34.67 -23.53
CA VAL A 129 -7.25 35.41 -23.15
C VAL A 129 -7.16 35.54 -21.63
N ILE A 130 -8.23 36.00 -20.98
CA ILE A 130 -8.23 36.28 -19.54
C ILE A 130 -8.15 34.99 -18.73
N SER A 131 -8.98 33.99 -19.06
CA SER A 131 -9.01 32.70 -18.35
C SER A 131 -7.68 31.95 -18.51
N LYS A 132 -7.05 32.01 -19.69
CA LYS A 132 -5.73 31.41 -19.93
C LYS A 132 -4.62 32.10 -19.14
N THR A 133 -4.61 33.43 -19.13
CA THR A 133 -3.62 34.20 -18.36
C THR A 133 -3.73 33.88 -16.88
N ARG A 134 -4.95 33.90 -16.35
CA ARG A 134 -5.22 33.57 -14.95
C ARG A 134 -4.89 32.11 -14.60
N ALA A 135 -5.16 31.17 -15.50
CA ALA A 135 -4.78 29.77 -15.30
C ALA A 135 -3.27 29.60 -15.21
N LEU A 136 -2.50 30.30 -16.05
CA LEU A 136 -1.04 30.28 -16.00
C LEU A 136 -0.49 30.89 -14.70
N GLU A 137 -1.04 32.02 -14.25
CA GLU A 137 -0.68 32.62 -12.95
C GLU A 137 -0.95 31.69 -11.77
N LEU A 138 -2.06 30.94 -11.80
CA LEU A 138 -2.39 29.97 -10.76
C LEU A 138 -1.49 28.73 -10.82
N LEU A 139 -1.11 28.28 -12.02
CA LEU A 139 -0.14 27.20 -12.20
C LEU A 139 1.25 27.62 -11.74
N GLU A 140 1.61 28.89 -11.86
CA GLU A 140 2.84 29.45 -11.28
C GLU A 140 2.77 29.50 -9.75
N LEU A 141 1.64 29.93 -9.18
CA LEU A 141 1.42 29.96 -7.74
C LEU A 141 1.58 28.59 -7.07
N VAL A 142 1.14 27.53 -7.74
CA VAL A 142 1.28 26.14 -7.27
C VAL A 142 2.58 25.49 -7.77
N GLU A 143 3.52 26.26 -8.32
CA GLU A 143 4.87 25.82 -8.69
C GLU A 143 4.85 24.68 -9.74
N ILE A 144 4.00 24.79 -10.77
CA ILE A 144 3.90 23.81 -11.88
C ILE A 144 3.78 24.44 -13.27
N ALA A 145 4.07 25.74 -13.41
CA ALA A 145 3.97 26.47 -14.67
C ALA A 145 4.74 25.82 -15.84
N GLU A 146 5.89 25.21 -15.57
CA GLU A 146 6.71 24.50 -16.58
C GLU A 146 6.03 23.28 -17.22
N HIS A 147 4.94 22.78 -16.63
CA HIS A 147 4.18 21.64 -17.16
C HIS A 147 2.79 22.04 -17.66
N ALA A 148 2.48 23.33 -17.72
CA ALA A 148 1.18 23.90 -18.09
C ALA A 148 0.51 23.22 -19.31
N TYR A 149 1.29 22.87 -20.33
CA TYR A 149 0.80 22.29 -21.59
C TYR A 149 0.91 20.75 -21.66
N LYS A 150 1.31 20.08 -20.58
CA LYS A 150 1.29 18.62 -20.49
C LYS A 150 -0.12 18.12 -20.18
N ILE A 151 -0.41 16.87 -20.53
CA ILE A 151 -1.64 16.18 -20.11
C ILE A 151 -1.43 15.50 -18.74
N PRO A 152 -2.50 15.23 -17.96
CA PRO A 152 -2.39 14.61 -16.64
C PRO A 152 -1.60 13.30 -16.62
N ALA A 153 -1.64 12.50 -17.68
CA ALA A 153 -0.88 11.25 -17.77
C ALA A 153 0.65 11.42 -17.65
N HIS A 154 1.18 12.62 -17.90
CA HIS A 154 2.62 12.90 -17.95
C HIS A 154 3.17 13.62 -16.71
N ILE A 155 2.40 13.71 -15.63
CA ILE A 155 2.79 14.40 -14.38
C ILE A 155 2.53 13.51 -13.16
N SER A 156 3.26 13.75 -12.07
CA SER A 156 3.14 12.97 -10.82
C SER A 156 1.81 13.22 -10.11
N GLY A 157 1.43 12.34 -9.17
CA GLY A 157 0.21 12.52 -8.36
C GLY A 157 0.19 13.87 -7.63
N GLY A 158 1.30 14.25 -7.01
CA GLY A 158 1.40 15.55 -6.34
C GLY A 158 1.33 16.75 -7.27
N GLN A 159 1.87 16.62 -8.48
CA GLN A 159 1.71 17.61 -9.54
C GLN A 159 0.24 17.72 -9.98
N LYS A 160 -0.48 16.59 -10.10
CA LYS A 160 -1.92 16.60 -10.39
C LYS A 160 -2.72 17.30 -9.29
N GLN A 161 -2.37 17.07 -8.02
CA GLN A 161 -3.02 17.75 -6.90
C GLN A 161 -2.83 19.26 -6.94
N ARG A 162 -1.62 19.73 -7.26
CA ARG A 162 -1.34 21.16 -7.46
C ARG A 162 -2.21 21.78 -8.56
N VAL A 163 -2.40 21.08 -9.67
CA VAL A 163 -3.30 21.50 -10.75
C VAL A 163 -4.76 21.53 -10.28
N ALA A 164 -5.19 20.54 -9.49
CA ALA A 164 -6.53 20.52 -8.92
C ALA A 164 -6.77 21.72 -7.97
N ILE A 165 -5.76 22.11 -7.18
CA ILE A 165 -5.80 23.33 -6.36
C ILE A 165 -5.90 24.58 -7.25
N ALA A 166 -5.07 24.70 -8.29
CA ALA A 166 -5.16 25.81 -9.23
C ALA A 166 -6.55 25.90 -9.90
N ARG A 167 -7.12 24.76 -10.30
CA ARG A 167 -8.48 24.68 -10.86
C ARG A 167 -9.54 25.13 -9.84
N ALA A 168 -9.43 24.72 -8.58
CA ALA A 168 -10.35 25.17 -7.54
C ALA A 168 -10.30 26.69 -7.31
N MET A 169 -9.16 27.33 -7.61
CA MET A 169 -8.91 28.75 -7.36
C MET A 169 -9.30 29.69 -8.52
N ILE A 170 -9.56 29.17 -9.71
CA ILE A 170 -9.71 29.98 -10.94
C ILE A 170 -10.85 31.00 -10.88
N ASN A 171 -11.89 30.75 -10.09
CA ASN A 171 -13.03 31.66 -9.93
C ASN A 171 -12.92 32.58 -8.71
N ASP A 172 -11.80 32.58 -8.00
CA ASP A 172 -11.60 33.29 -6.72
C ASP A 172 -12.60 32.91 -5.62
N PRO A 173 -12.83 31.63 -5.30
CA PRO A 173 -13.85 31.25 -4.33
C PRO A 173 -13.56 31.85 -2.94
N ASP A 174 -14.64 32.04 -2.17
CA ASP A 174 -14.57 32.48 -0.77
C ASP A 174 -14.23 31.33 0.18
N LEU A 175 -14.62 30.11 -0.21
CA LEU A 175 -14.40 28.86 0.54
C LEU A 175 -13.70 27.82 -0.35
N ILE A 176 -12.62 27.25 0.16
CA ILE A 176 -11.96 26.08 -0.43
C ILE A 176 -12.23 24.87 0.45
N ILE A 177 -12.76 23.82 -0.16
CA ILE A 177 -12.99 22.54 0.48
C ILE A 177 -11.96 21.55 -0.04
N ALA A 178 -11.24 20.91 0.87
CA ALA A 178 -10.26 19.88 0.56
C ALA A 178 -10.63 18.56 1.23
N ASP A 179 -11.01 17.56 0.43
CA ASP A 179 -11.34 16.22 0.90
C ASP A 179 -10.13 15.30 0.76
N GLU A 180 -9.47 15.00 1.88
CA GLU A 180 -8.25 14.19 1.97
C GLU A 180 -7.22 14.48 0.85
N PRO A 181 -6.80 15.74 0.66
CA PRO A 181 -6.02 16.17 -0.51
C PRO A 181 -4.62 15.55 -0.59
N THR A 182 -4.16 14.92 0.49
CA THR A 182 -2.85 14.26 0.60
C THR A 182 -2.94 12.73 0.67
N GLY A 183 -4.15 12.14 0.65
CA GLY A 183 -4.34 10.71 0.93
C GLY A 183 -3.62 9.75 -0.04
N ASN A 184 -3.28 10.21 -1.25
CA ASN A 184 -2.58 9.43 -2.27
C ASN A 184 -1.14 9.92 -2.54
N LEU A 185 -0.57 10.75 -1.66
CA LEU A 185 0.72 11.42 -1.86
C LEU A 185 1.76 10.95 -0.84
N ASP A 186 3.04 10.99 -1.22
CA ASP A 186 4.15 10.78 -0.28
C ASP A 186 4.27 11.97 0.70
N THR A 187 4.95 11.75 1.82
CA THR A 187 5.08 12.73 2.91
C THR A 187 5.72 14.06 2.47
N VAL A 188 6.70 14.02 1.55
CA VAL A 188 7.40 15.25 1.09
C VAL A 188 6.47 16.07 0.19
N THR A 189 5.75 15.40 -0.70
CA THR A 189 4.79 16.07 -1.58
C THR A 189 3.57 16.57 -0.80
N ALA A 190 3.10 15.83 0.20
CA ALA A 190 2.04 16.26 1.10
C ALA A 190 2.40 17.57 1.82
N GLU A 191 3.61 17.69 2.37
CA GLU A 191 4.08 18.93 3.01
C GLU A 191 4.08 20.12 2.03
N THR A 192 4.48 19.89 0.77
CA THR A 192 4.44 20.93 -0.27
C THR A 192 3.02 21.43 -0.53
N ILE A 193 2.04 20.52 -0.58
CA ILE A 193 0.62 20.86 -0.73
C ILE A 193 0.12 21.69 0.47
N PHE A 194 0.50 21.31 1.69
CA PHE A 194 0.15 22.07 2.89
C PHE A 194 0.74 23.48 2.87
N GLN A 195 1.99 23.65 2.42
CA GLN A 195 2.59 24.97 2.26
C GLN A 195 1.82 25.84 1.26
N ILE A 196 1.30 25.26 0.18
CA ILE A 196 0.42 25.98 -0.76
C ILE A 196 -0.86 26.43 -0.07
N PHE A 197 -1.53 25.53 0.68
CA PHE A 197 -2.73 25.91 1.44
C PHE A 197 -2.45 27.00 2.48
N GLN A 198 -1.33 26.93 3.19
CA GLN A 198 -0.95 27.99 4.13
C GLN A 198 -0.76 29.33 3.42
N LYS A 199 -0.04 29.36 2.29
CA LYS A 199 0.11 30.58 1.46
C LYS A 199 -1.25 31.14 1.00
N LEU A 200 -2.25 30.29 0.76
CA LEU A 200 -3.61 30.72 0.39
C LEU A 200 -4.37 31.29 1.58
N VAL A 201 -4.28 30.67 2.76
CA VAL A 201 -4.86 31.18 4.01
C VAL A 201 -4.27 32.53 4.38
N ASP A 202 -2.95 32.70 4.25
CA ASP A 202 -2.25 33.97 4.50
C ASP A 202 -2.73 35.09 3.54
N ARG A 203 -3.27 34.73 2.37
CA ARG A 203 -3.90 35.65 1.40
C ARG A 203 -5.39 35.91 1.71
N GLY A 204 -5.89 35.46 2.87
CA GLY A 204 -7.25 35.67 3.34
C GLY A 204 -8.28 34.68 2.79
N LYS A 205 -7.85 33.52 2.28
CA LYS A 205 -8.78 32.45 1.85
C LYS A 205 -9.21 31.59 3.03
N THR A 206 -10.47 31.18 3.02
CA THR A 206 -11.02 30.26 4.01
C THR A 206 -10.90 28.84 3.49
N ILE A 207 -10.34 27.94 4.28
CA ILE A 207 -10.09 26.56 3.87
C ILE A 207 -10.66 25.61 4.91
N VAL A 208 -11.49 24.67 4.45
CA VAL A 208 -11.96 23.53 5.25
C VAL A 208 -11.32 22.28 4.67
N MET A 209 -10.49 21.62 5.48
CA MET A 209 -9.80 20.41 5.09
C MET A 209 -10.25 19.23 5.95
N VAL A 210 -10.63 18.14 5.29
CA VAL A 210 -10.79 16.84 5.92
C VAL A 210 -9.50 16.04 5.74
N THR A 211 -9.01 15.43 6.82
CA THR A 211 -7.86 14.52 6.77
C THR A 211 -7.98 13.42 7.83
N HIS A 212 -7.42 12.25 7.54
CA HIS A 212 -7.19 11.20 8.53
C HIS A 212 -5.78 11.26 9.14
N ASP A 213 -4.89 12.08 8.57
CA ASP A 213 -3.52 12.25 9.04
C ASP A 213 -3.45 13.33 10.13
N GLU A 214 -3.25 12.88 11.37
CA GLU A 214 -3.15 13.73 12.55
C GLU A 214 -1.84 14.52 12.63
N SER A 215 -0.82 14.18 11.84
CA SER A 215 0.47 14.90 11.85
C SER A 215 0.33 16.37 11.44
N PHE A 216 -0.73 16.70 10.68
CA PHE A 216 -1.05 18.06 10.26
C PHE A 216 -1.90 18.84 11.27
N ALA A 217 -2.36 18.22 12.36
CA ALA A 217 -3.18 18.85 13.38
C ALA A 217 -2.63 20.19 13.92
N PRO A 218 -1.31 20.37 14.15
CA PRO A 218 -0.76 21.63 14.67
C PRO A 218 -0.83 22.81 13.69
N ARG A 219 -1.16 22.57 12.42
CA ARG A 219 -1.16 23.59 11.36
C ARG A 219 -2.53 24.23 11.17
N PHE A 220 -3.61 23.62 11.68
CA PHE A 220 -4.95 24.17 11.56
C PHE A 220 -5.17 25.31 12.56
N SER A 221 -5.89 26.35 12.14
CA SER A 221 -6.29 27.46 13.02
C SER A 221 -7.31 27.00 14.07
N ARG A 222 -8.19 26.07 13.67
CA ARG A 222 -9.12 25.37 14.55
C ARG A 222 -9.29 23.94 14.05
N ARG A 223 -9.50 23.00 14.97
CA ARG A 223 -9.72 21.60 14.66
C ARG A 223 -11.04 21.13 15.22
N LEU A 224 -11.77 20.35 14.43
CA LEU A 224 -12.95 19.61 14.85
C LEU A 224 -12.68 18.11 14.68
N HIS A 225 -13.21 17.31 15.58
CA HIS A 225 -13.12 15.85 15.51
C HIS A 225 -14.51 15.27 15.24
N ILE A 226 -14.60 14.34 14.29
CA ILE A 226 -15.86 13.68 13.92
C ILE A 226 -15.81 12.19 14.22
N VAL A 227 -16.80 11.71 14.98
CA VAL A 227 -16.97 10.30 15.37
C VAL A 227 -18.43 9.92 15.17
N ASP A 228 -18.68 8.86 14.40
CA ASP A 228 -20.02 8.29 14.16
C ASP A 228 -21.12 9.31 13.80
N GLY A 229 -20.74 10.32 13.01
CA GLY A 229 -21.62 11.38 12.52
C GLY A 229 -21.81 12.57 13.45
N VAL A 230 -21.15 12.61 14.61
CA VAL A 230 -21.18 13.73 15.57
C VAL A 230 -19.86 14.49 15.49
N VAL A 231 -19.94 15.82 15.43
CA VAL A 231 -18.78 16.72 15.41
C VAL A 231 -18.62 17.36 16.78
N GLY A 232 -17.43 17.28 17.35
CA GLY A 232 -17.10 17.88 18.65
C GLY A 232 -15.68 18.41 18.70
N ASP A 233 -15.36 19.12 19.78
CA ASP A 233 -13.99 19.51 20.06
C ASP A 233 -13.18 18.25 20.43
N PRO A 234 -11.99 18.04 19.86
CA PRO A 234 -11.13 16.91 20.21
C PRO A 234 -10.83 16.77 21.71
N ASP A 235 -10.85 17.86 22.50
CA ASP A 235 -10.58 17.80 23.94
C ASP A 235 -11.80 17.44 24.80
N GLU A 236 -13.03 17.54 24.25
CA GLU A 236 -14.27 17.23 24.99
C GLU A 236 -14.73 15.77 24.86
N THR A 237 -14.18 15.00 23.91
CA THR A 237 -14.65 13.64 23.59
C THR A 237 -13.91 12.50 24.32
N LEU A 238 -13.00 12.81 25.25
CA LEU A 238 -12.31 11.83 26.12
C LEU A 238 -13.07 11.49 27.43
N GLY A 239 -14.29 11.99 27.62
CA GLY A 239 -15.10 11.75 28.82
C GLY A 239 -16.42 11.02 28.54
N SER A 240 -16.38 9.71 28.29
CA SER A 240 -17.45 8.73 28.65
C SER A 240 -17.25 7.36 27.98
N GLY A 241 -16.14 6.70 28.30
CA GLY A 241 -16.06 5.24 28.15
C GLY A 241 -16.68 4.58 29.38
N ALA A 242 -17.98 4.28 29.34
CA ALA A 242 -18.64 3.47 30.36
C ALA A 242 -19.43 2.33 29.70
N ASP A 243 -18.94 1.12 29.94
CA ASP A 243 -19.65 -0.14 30.12
C ASP A 243 -20.85 -0.46 29.21
N LEU A 244 -20.62 -1.32 28.22
CA LEU A 244 -21.62 -2.30 27.80
C LEU A 244 -20.94 -3.64 27.47
N SER A 245 -20.56 -4.37 28.52
CA SER A 245 -20.37 -5.82 28.48
C SER A 245 -21.61 -6.52 29.05
N ALA A 246 -21.96 -7.65 28.43
CA ALA A 246 -22.95 -8.67 28.81
C ALA A 246 -24.40 -8.45 28.37
N ALA A 247 -24.83 -9.20 27.35
CA ALA A 247 -25.62 -10.43 27.53
C ALA A 247 -26.22 -10.87 26.19
N HIS A 248 -26.06 -12.15 25.83
CA HIS A 248 -27.10 -13.08 25.40
C HIS A 248 -26.41 -14.34 24.85
N ALA A 249 -26.30 -15.34 25.72
CA ALA A 249 -26.03 -16.72 25.37
C ALA A 249 -27.37 -17.44 25.09
N HIS A 250 -27.39 -18.32 24.09
CA HIS A 250 -28.28 -19.47 23.82
C HIS A 250 -28.19 -19.76 22.31
N THR A 251 -28.04 -20.97 21.77
CA THR A 251 -27.89 -22.34 22.28
C THR A 251 -27.31 -23.20 21.15
N SER A 252 -26.64 -24.27 21.54
CA SER A 252 -26.13 -25.40 20.75
C SER A 252 -27.11 -26.05 19.76
N GLY A 253 -26.57 -26.58 18.64
CA GLY A 253 -27.14 -27.77 17.99
C GLY A 253 -26.71 -28.02 16.55
N GLY A 254 -26.05 -29.16 16.31
CA GLY A 254 -26.23 -29.93 15.05
C GLY A 254 -25.01 -30.07 14.15
N ASN A 255 -24.25 -31.15 14.35
CA ASN A 255 -23.37 -31.73 13.33
C ASN A 255 -24.18 -32.20 12.12
N ALA A 256 -23.68 -31.96 10.90
CA ALA A 256 -23.96 -32.79 9.75
C ALA A 256 -22.76 -32.80 8.79
N GLN A 257 -21.99 -33.89 8.84
CA GLN A 257 -21.09 -34.33 7.79
C GLN A 257 -21.87 -34.55 6.50
N VAL A 258 -21.34 -34.07 5.37
CA VAL A 258 -21.81 -34.50 4.04
C VAL A 258 -20.65 -35.13 3.30
N LEU A 259 -20.89 -36.38 2.91
CA LEU A 259 -20.00 -37.31 2.24
C LEU A 259 -19.66 -36.87 0.81
N MET A 260 -18.38 -37.01 0.47
CA MET A 260 -17.89 -37.08 -0.90
C MET A 260 -18.51 -38.29 -1.62
N ARG A 261 -18.97 -38.10 -2.86
CA ARG A 261 -19.12 -39.18 -3.83
C ARG A 261 -18.40 -38.80 -5.12
N GLU A 262 -17.46 -39.66 -5.47
CA GLU A 262 -16.82 -39.74 -6.78
C GLU A 262 -17.84 -40.28 -7.80
N ASP A 263 -17.88 -39.66 -8.98
CA ASP A 263 -18.13 -40.34 -10.25
C ASP A 263 -17.71 -39.42 -11.42
N ARG A 264 -16.63 -39.82 -12.12
CA ARG A 264 -16.27 -39.39 -13.50
C ARG A 264 -16.75 -40.49 -14.44
N PRO A 265 -17.23 -40.20 -15.67
CA PRO A 265 -16.39 -39.84 -16.84
C PRO A 265 -17.07 -38.78 -17.76
N CYS A 266 -16.53 -38.19 -18.84
CA CYS A 266 -15.33 -38.28 -19.68
C CYS A 266 -15.23 -36.97 -20.51
N GLY A 267 -14.02 -36.58 -20.92
CA GLY A 267 -13.78 -35.49 -21.88
C GLY A 267 -12.35 -34.97 -21.81
N GLU A 268 -11.40 -35.73 -22.34
CA GLU A 268 -9.97 -35.46 -22.36
C GLU A 268 -9.61 -34.13 -23.04
N VAL A 269 -8.93 -33.26 -22.29
CA VAL A 269 -7.84 -32.44 -22.82
C VAL A 269 -6.74 -32.53 -21.77
N ASP A 270 -5.65 -33.22 -22.09
CA ASP A 270 -4.49 -33.39 -21.23
C ASP A 270 -3.85 -32.04 -20.89
N MET A 271 -4.04 -31.58 -19.67
CA MET A 271 -3.06 -30.77 -18.94
C MET A 271 -3.11 -31.24 -17.49
N GLU A 272 -2.11 -32.02 -17.08
CA GLU A 272 -1.98 -32.45 -15.68
C GLU A 272 -1.88 -31.21 -14.76
N PRO A 273 -2.60 -31.19 -13.62
CA PRO A 273 -2.39 -30.18 -12.60
C PRO A 273 -0.96 -30.30 -12.06
N VAL A 274 -0.23 -29.19 -12.07
CA VAL A 274 1.17 -29.08 -11.65
C VAL A 274 1.33 -29.55 -10.20
N LYS A 275 1.86 -30.77 -10.02
CA LYS A 275 2.18 -31.35 -8.70
C LYS A 275 3.47 -30.74 -8.16
N ALA A 276 3.49 -30.50 -6.84
CA ALA A 276 4.69 -30.11 -6.09
C ALA A 276 5.81 -31.15 -6.29
N GLY A 277 6.99 -30.67 -6.72
CA GLY A 277 8.14 -31.50 -7.11
C GLY A 277 8.69 -31.23 -8.51
N GLN A 278 8.31 -30.14 -9.17
CA GLN A 278 8.90 -29.76 -10.46
C GLN A 278 10.38 -29.37 -10.32
N ALA A 279 11.18 -29.72 -11.34
CA ALA A 279 12.62 -29.46 -11.40
C ALA A 279 13.00 -27.99 -11.66
N PHE A 280 12.02 -27.09 -11.75
CA PHE A 280 12.18 -25.68 -12.08
C PHE A 280 11.31 -24.79 -11.18
N PRO A 281 11.74 -23.54 -10.90
CA PRO A 281 11.02 -22.60 -10.04
C PRO A 281 9.69 -22.15 -10.67
N ALA A 282 8.75 -21.72 -9.83
CA ALA A 282 7.48 -21.14 -10.27
C ALA A 282 7.68 -19.78 -10.95
N ILE A 283 8.59 -18.96 -10.42
CA ILE A 283 8.92 -17.63 -10.95
C ILE A 283 10.44 -17.49 -10.89
N ALA A 284 11.07 -17.22 -12.04
CA ALA A 284 12.49 -16.89 -12.12
C ALA A 284 12.66 -15.58 -12.92
N LEU A 285 13.34 -14.61 -12.30
CA LEU A 285 13.79 -13.38 -12.92
C LEU A 285 15.31 -13.40 -12.98
N HIS A 286 15.87 -13.13 -14.16
CA HIS A 286 17.31 -13.06 -14.38
C HIS A 286 17.69 -11.68 -14.90
N ASN A 287 18.42 -10.93 -14.09
CA ASN A 287 18.94 -9.59 -14.38
C ASN A 287 17.88 -8.67 -15.01
N VAL A 288 16.69 -8.61 -14.41
CA VAL A 288 15.57 -7.85 -14.97
C VAL A 288 15.72 -6.36 -14.68
N HIS A 289 15.77 -5.56 -15.74
CA HIS A 289 15.80 -4.11 -15.69
C HIS A 289 14.56 -3.52 -16.31
N LYS A 290 14.05 -2.45 -15.69
CA LYS A 290 12.96 -1.66 -16.26
C LYS A 290 13.27 -0.18 -16.17
N VAL A 291 13.34 0.44 -17.33
CA VAL A 291 13.44 1.90 -17.49
C VAL A 291 12.17 2.38 -18.15
N TYR A 292 11.47 3.29 -17.48
CA TYR A 292 10.40 4.05 -18.10
C TYR A 292 10.99 5.31 -18.72
N GLU A 293 10.67 5.53 -19.99
CA GLU A 293 10.98 6.79 -20.66
C GLU A 293 9.74 7.67 -20.62
N ASN A 294 9.84 8.80 -19.94
CA ASN A 294 8.81 9.83 -19.95
C ASN A 294 9.40 11.16 -20.39
N ALA A 295 8.56 12.15 -20.67
CA ALA A 295 9.00 13.47 -21.11
C ALA A 295 9.85 14.24 -20.08
N ALA A 296 9.97 13.75 -18.84
CA ALA A 296 10.82 14.30 -17.78
C ALA A 296 12.20 13.63 -17.69
N GLY A 297 12.42 12.53 -18.43
CA GLY A 297 13.68 11.80 -18.47
C GLY A 297 13.51 10.28 -18.41
N LYS A 298 14.64 9.58 -18.27
CA LYS A 298 14.64 8.14 -18.02
C LYS A 298 14.50 7.89 -16.51
N PHE A 299 13.47 7.15 -16.11
CA PHE A 299 13.27 6.71 -14.73
C PHE A 299 13.52 5.20 -14.65
N VAL A 300 14.51 4.80 -13.86
CA VAL A 300 14.84 3.39 -13.65
C VAL A 300 13.99 2.86 -12.50
N ALA A 301 13.01 2.01 -12.80
CA ALA A 301 12.08 1.45 -11.83
C ALA A 301 12.58 0.13 -11.23
N LEU A 302 13.29 -0.69 -12.02
CA LEU A 302 13.91 -1.93 -11.58
C LEU A 302 15.35 -1.98 -12.08
N LYS A 303 16.28 -2.36 -11.20
CA LYS A 303 17.72 -2.46 -11.46
C LYS A 303 18.18 -3.88 -11.16
N SER A 304 18.54 -4.64 -12.19
CA SER A 304 19.14 -5.99 -12.07
C SER A 304 18.40 -6.89 -11.08
N ILE A 305 17.10 -7.10 -11.26
CA ILE A 305 16.35 -7.97 -10.37
C ILE A 305 16.64 -9.43 -10.70
N ASP A 306 17.28 -10.12 -9.76
CA ASP A 306 17.44 -11.57 -9.72
C ASP A 306 16.58 -12.15 -8.60
N LEU A 307 15.65 -13.06 -8.95
CA LEU A 307 14.72 -13.63 -8.00
C LEU A 307 14.24 -15.01 -8.47
N GLU A 308 14.28 -15.99 -7.57
CA GLU A 308 13.71 -17.33 -7.80
C GLU A 308 12.72 -17.67 -6.68
N LEU A 309 11.52 -18.11 -7.08
CA LEU A 309 10.43 -18.50 -6.17
C LEU A 309 9.89 -19.87 -6.57
N ASN A 310 9.64 -20.72 -5.58
CA ASN A 310 9.20 -22.10 -5.78
C ASN A 310 7.67 -22.23 -5.74
N TYR A 311 7.17 -23.37 -6.21
CA TYR A 311 5.75 -23.72 -6.11
C TYR A 311 5.32 -23.93 -4.65
N GLY A 312 4.06 -23.59 -4.34
CA GLY A 312 3.46 -23.86 -3.02
C GLY A 312 3.97 -22.96 -1.89
N GLN A 313 4.51 -21.78 -2.21
CA GLN A 313 4.98 -20.80 -1.24
C GLN A 313 4.00 -19.62 -1.11
N PHE A 314 3.84 -19.12 0.11
CA PHE A 314 3.24 -17.83 0.38
C PHE A 314 4.33 -16.78 0.64
N ILE A 315 4.51 -15.84 -0.29
CA ILE A 315 5.61 -14.88 -0.28
C ILE A 315 5.06 -13.46 -0.15
N SER A 316 5.68 -12.65 0.70
CA SER A 316 5.42 -11.21 0.79
C SER A 316 6.51 -10.39 0.10
N ILE A 317 6.12 -9.30 -0.56
CA ILE A 317 7.03 -8.25 -1.04
C ILE A 317 6.73 -6.97 -0.26
N VAL A 318 7.75 -6.45 0.42
CA VAL A 318 7.66 -5.22 1.21
C VAL A 318 8.69 -4.21 0.76
N GLY A 319 8.42 -2.93 0.97
CA GLY A 319 9.30 -1.85 0.55
C GLY A 319 8.57 -0.52 0.53
N LYS A 320 9.29 0.60 0.59
CA LYS A 320 8.69 1.94 0.59
C LYS A 320 7.83 2.19 -0.66
N SER A 321 6.92 3.16 -0.60
CA SER A 321 6.16 3.55 -1.79
C SER A 321 7.13 4.03 -2.88
N GLY A 322 6.85 3.67 -4.15
CA GLY A 322 7.72 4.01 -5.28
C GLY A 322 9.00 3.18 -5.45
N CYS A 323 9.27 2.18 -4.62
CA CYS A 323 10.50 1.37 -4.75
C CYS A 323 10.48 0.31 -5.87
N GLY A 324 9.39 0.20 -6.64
CA GLY A 324 9.29 -0.71 -7.80
C GLY A 324 8.43 -1.96 -7.60
N LYS A 325 7.76 -2.16 -6.45
CA LYS A 325 6.96 -3.37 -6.15
C LYS A 325 5.89 -3.69 -7.20
N SER A 326 5.01 -2.74 -7.50
CA SER A 326 3.98 -2.91 -8.53
C SER A 326 4.58 -3.06 -9.92
N THR A 327 5.73 -2.44 -10.19
CA THR A 327 6.44 -2.66 -11.47
C THR A 327 6.97 -4.09 -11.56
N LEU A 328 7.53 -4.64 -10.47
CA LEU A 328 7.95 -6.04 -10.41
C LEU A 328 6.78 -7.00 -10.65
N LEU A 329 5.63 -6.77 -10.02
CA LEU A 329 4.42 -7.56 -10.29
C LEU A 329 3.99 -7.47 -11.76
N ASN A 330 4.06 -6.29 -12.37
CA ASN A 330 3.73 -6.12 -13.79
C ASN A 330 4.71 -6.88 -14.70
N MET A 331 6.00 -6.95 -14.34
CA MET A 331 6.99 -7.77 -15.05
C MET A 331 6.73 -9.27 -14.89
N ILE A 332 6.26 -9.71 -13.72
CA ILE A 332 5.97 -11.12 -13.47
C ILE A 332 4.68 -11.54 -14.19
N THR A 333 3.67 -10.67 -14.21
CA THR A 333 2.38 -10.93 -14.87
C THR A 333 2.44 -10.80 -16.39
N GLY A 334 3.49 -10.20 -16.96
CA GLY A 334 3.57 -9.91 -18.39
C GLY A 334 2.59 -8.83 -18.85
N ILE A 335 2.19 -7.92 -17.95
CA ILE A 335 1.38 -6.74 -18.31
C ILE A 335 2.24 -5.67 -18.95
N ASP A 336 3.50 -5.58 -18.51
CA ASP A 336 4.51 -4.69 -19.06
C ASP A 336 5.78 -5.50 -19.35
N HIS A 337 6.68 -4.97 -20.18
CA HIS A 337 7.88 -5.67 -20.66
C HIS A 337 9.16 -5.15 -20.00
N PRO A 338 10.12 -6.01 -19.67
CA PRO A 338 11.43 -5.59 -19.20
C PRO A 338 12.18 -4.86 -20.31
N THR A 339 12.98 -3.87 -19.94
CA THR A 339 13.91 -3.20 -20.86
C THR A 339 15.07 -4.14 -21.23
N SER A 340 15.52 -4.94 -20.25
CA SER A 340 16.48 -6.04 -20.46
C SER A 340 16.32 -7.08 -19.35
N GLY A 341 16.91 -8.26 -19.56
CA GLY A 341 16.77 -9.41 -18.67
C GLY A 341 15.69 -10.37 -19.14
N GLU A 342 15.46 -11.42 -18.35
CA GLU A 342 14.55 -12.50 -18.68
C GLU A 342 13.59 -12.79 -17.52
N VAL A 343 12.31 -13.05 -17.83
CA VAL A 343 11.31 -13.54 -16.89
C VAL A 343 10.80 -14.87 -17.39
N ILE A 344 10.91 -15.87 -16.53
CA ILE A 344 10.51 -17.26 -16.76
C ILE A 344 9.46 -17.61 -15.70
N ILE A 345 8.31 -18.09 -16.13
CA ILE A 345 7.25 -18.56 -15.22
C ILE A 345 7.06 -20.06 -15.46
N GLY A 346 7.36 -20.86 -14.44
CA GLY A 346 7.52 -22.30 -14.60
C GLY A 346 8.64 -22.61 -15.61
N ASN A 347 8.29 -23.22 -16.74
CA ASN A 347 9.23 -23.54 -17.82
C ASN A 347 9.04 -22.64 -19.06
N GLU A 348 8.24 -21.57 -18.95
CA GLU A 348 7.88 -20.74 -20.10
C GLU A 348 8.47 -19.33 -20.03
N ARG A 349 9.09 -18.92 -21.14
CA ARG A 349 9.59 -17.55 -21.37
C ARG A 349 8.45 -16.69 -21.90
N ILE A 350 7.79 -15.97 -20.99
CA ILE A 350 6.52 -15.29 -21.29
C ILE A 350 6.64 -14.18 -22.34
N TYR A 351 7.81 -13.54 -22.47
CA TYR A 351 8.03 -12.45 -23.43
C TYR A 351 8.40 -12.90 -24.85
N GLY A 352 8.50 -14.21 -25.09
CA GLY A 352 8.54 -14.75 -26.46
C GLY A 352 7.16 -14.83 -27.13
N MET A 353 6.08 -14.69 -26.36
CA MET A 353 4.71 -14.76 -26.85
C MET A 353 4.23 -13.44 -27.43
N ASN A 354 3.29 -13.48 -28.37
CA ASN A 354 2.58 -12.27 -28.78
C ASN A 354 1.53 -11.85 -27.72
N ASN A 355 1.06 -10.60 -27.78
CA ASN A 355 0.16 -10.04 -26.76
C ASN A 355 -1.13 -10.87 -26.53
N SER A 356 -1.71 -11.43 -27.59
CA SER A 356 -2.92 -12.24 -27.49
C SER A 356 -2.66 -13.58 -26.80
N GLN A 357 -1.55 -14.24 -27.16
CA GLN A 357 -1.09 -15.47 -26.53
C GLN A 357 -0.76 -15.24 -25.05
N LEU A 358 -0.03 -14.16 -24.74
CA LEU A 358 0.35 -13.79 -23.38
C LEU A 358 -0.88 -13.50 -22.52
N ALA A 359 -1.90 -12.82 -23.05
CA ALA A 359 -3.15 -12.57 -22.34
C ALA A 359 -3.92 -13.86 -22.03
N LEU A 360 -3.97 -14.80 -22.98
CA LEU A 360 -4.66 -16.08 -22.80
C LEU A 360 -3.89 -17.00 -21.84
N TRP A 361 -2.57 -17.02 -21.95
CA TRP A 361 -1.68 -17.74 -21.04
C TRP A 361 -1.79 -17.19 -19.62
N ARG A 362 -1.73 -15.86 -19.45
CA ARG A 362 -1.87 -15.21 -18.14
C ARG A 362 -3.22 -15.55 -17.53
N GLY A 363 -4.31 -15.43 -18.29
CA GLY A 363 -5.64 -15.72 -17.79
C GLY A 363 -5.87 -17.18 -17.38
N LYS A 364 -5.04 -18.13 -17.86
CA LYS A 364 -5.10 -19.54 -17.46
C LYS A 364 -4.18 -19.87 -16.28
N ASN A 365 -3.00 -19.26 -16.22
CA ASN A 365 -1.95 -19.66 -15.28
C ASN A 365 -1.82 -18.72 -14.07
N MET A 366 -2.32 -17.49 -14.17
CA MET A 366 -2.12 -16.44 -13.18
C MET A 366 -3.43 -15.77 -12.74
N GLY A 367 -3.63 -15.69 -11.42
CA GLY A 367 -4.63 -14.84 -10.80
C GLY A 367 -3.99 -13.51 -10.41
N VAL A 368 -4.49 -12.40 -10.96
CA VAL A 368 -3.94 -11.07 -10.64
C VAL A 368 -4.99 -10.24 -9.90
N VAL A 369 -4.62 -9.79 -8.70
CA VAL A 369 -5.38 -8.84 -7.89
C VAL A 369 -4.64 -7.51 -7.92
N PHE A 370 -5.28 -6.50 -8.50
CA PHE A 370 -4.73 -5.15 -8.61
C PHE A 370 -5.14 -4.27 -7.44
N GLN A 371 -4.33 -3.26 -7.14
CA GLN A 371 -4.63 -2.24 -6.14
C GLN A 371 -5.91 -1.45 -6.47
N PHE A 372 -6.11 -1.10 -7.74
CA PHE A 372 -7.40 -0.64 -8.25
C PHE A 372 -8.18 -1.86 -8.75
N PHE A 373 -9.36 -2.15 -8.20
CA PHE A 373 -10.10 -3.42 -8.40
C PHE A 373 -10.27 -3.87 -9.86
N GLN A 374 -10.19 -2.94 -10.82
CA GLN A 374 -10.31 -3.16 -12.27
C GLN A 374 -11.60 -3.92 -12.66
N LEU A 375 -12.66 -3.80 -11.87
CA LEU A 375 -13.96 -4.37 -12.21
C LEU A 375 -14.59 -3.57 -13.35
N LEU A 376 -15.22 -4.25 -14.30
CA LEU A 376 -15.98 -3.59 -15.35
C LEU A 376 -17.27 -3.01 -14.75
N PRO A 377 -17.49 -1.70 -14.83
CA PRO A 377 -18.57 -1.02 -14.09
C PRO A 377 -19.97 -1.36 -14.60
N THR A 378 -20.07 -1.81 -15.86
CA THR A 378 -21.33 -2.19 -16.51
C THR A 378 -21.76 -3.62 -16.26
N LEU A 379 -20.95 -4.41 -15.55
CA LEU A 379 -21.20 -5.81 -15.26
C LEU A 379 -21.39 -6.02 -13.75
N THR A 380 -22.23 -6.97 -13.38
CA THR A 380 -22.42 -7.40 -11.99
C THR A 380 -21.16 -8.05 -11.42
N LEU A 381 -21.08 -8.23 -10.10
CA LEU A 381 -19.97 -8.94 -9.47
C LEU A 381 -19.84 -10.39 -9.96
N LEU A 382 -20.98 -11.07 -10.18
CA LEU A 382 -21.04 -12.40 -10.75
C LEU A 382 -20.45 -12.43 -12.16
N GLU A 383 -20.89 -11.52 -13.03
CA GLU A 383 -20.39 -11.43 -14.40
C GLU A 383 -18.91 -11.08 -14.45
N ASN A 384 -18.45 -10.13 -13.62
CA ASN A 384 -17.03 -9.81 -13.49
C ASN A 384 -16.19 -11.03 -13.10
N THR A 385 -16.71 -11.87 -12.20
CA THR A 385 -16.05 -13.11 -11.77
C THR A 385 -16.05 -14.18 -12.87
N MET A 386 -17.07 -14.19 -13.73
CA MET A 386 -17.17 -15.11 -14.87
C MET A 386 -16.26 -14.71 -16.06
N LEU A 387 -15.90 -13.43 -16.19
CA LEU A 387 -15.12 -12.93 -17.34
C LEU A 387 -13.86 -13.75 -17.67
N PRO A 388 -12.99 -14.11 -16.71
CA PRO A 388 -11.78 -14.87 -17.03
C PRO A 388 -12.12 -16.28 -17.53
N MET A 389 -13.18 -16.90 -16.99
CA MET A 389 -13.63 -18.23 -17.42
C MET A 389 -14.13 -18.22 -18.86
N ASP A 390 -14.85 -17.15 -19.25
CA ASP A 390 -15.34 -16.96 -20.61
C ASP A 390 -14.21 -16.67 -21.59
N TYR A 391 -13.33 -15.72 -21.24
CA TYR A 391 -12.19 -15.32 -22.07
C TYR A 391 -11.23 -16.49 -22.34
N CYS A 392 -10.91 -17.27 -21.31
CA CYS A 392 -9.97 -18.39 -21.42
C CYS A 392 -10.62 -19.72 -21.86
N LYS A 393 -11.96 -19.75 -21.95
CA LYS A 393 -12.77 -20.94 -22.29
C LYS A 393 -12.42 -22.18 -21.46
N VAL A 394 -12.16 -21.98 -20.16
CA VAL A 394 -11.74 -23.06 -19.24
C VAL A 394 -12.91 -23.96 -18.86
N TYR A 395 -14.12 -23.39 -18.77
CA TYR A 395 -15.32 -24.11 -18.35
C TYR A 395 -16.46 -24.02 -19.37
N PRO A 396 -17.34 -25.05 -19.44
CA PRO A 396 -18.60 -24.99 -20.17
C PRO A 396 -19.44 -23.79 -19.74
N PHE A 397 -20.15 -23.17 -20.70
CA PHE A 397 -20.90 -21.91 -20.47
C PHE A 397 -21.91 -22.02 -19.31
N ASN A 398 -22.56 -23.17 -19.18
CA ASN A 398 -23.57 -23.46 -18.15
C ASN A 398 -22.99 -23.65 -16.73
N GLU A 399 -21.73 -24.03 -16.58
CA GLU A 399 -21.10 -24.23 -15.26
C GLU A 399 -20.56 -22.93 -14.65
N ARG A 400 -20.25 -21.93 -15.49
CA ARG A 400 -19.57 -20.69 -15.07
C ARG A 400 -20.35 -19.89 -14.01
N PRO A 401 -21.69 -19.69 -14.12
CA PRO A 401 -22.43 -18.95 -13.10
C PRO A 401 -22.36 -19.61 -11.72
N GLN A 402 -22.44 -20.95 -11.68
CA GLN A 402 -22.36 -21.69 -10.42
C GLN A 402 -20.98 -21.55 -9.78
N ARG A 403 -19.90 -21.77 -10.55
CA ARG A 403 -18.53 -21.61 -10.05
C ARG A 403 -18.23 -20.17 -9.59
N ALA A 404 -18.70 -19.18 -10.35
CA ALA A 404 -18.54 -17.78 -9.97
C ALA A 404 -19.29 -17.46 -8.66
N MET A 405 -20.47 -18.04 -8.46
CA MET A 405 -21.21 -17.91 -7.20
C MET A 405 -20.47 -18.56 -6.02
N GLU A 406 -19.87 -19.74 -6.22
CA GLU A 406 -19.06 -20.42 -5.20
C GLU A 406 -17.84 -19.58 -4.79
N LEU A 407 -17.17 -18.93 -5.74
CA LEU A 407 -16.05 -18.02 -5.47
C LEU A 407 -16.49 -16.75 -4.73
N LEU A 408 -17.62 -16.16 -5.13
CA LEU A 408 -18.19 -15.00 -4.43
C LEU A 408 -18.62 -15.37 -3.01
N LYS A 409 -19.16 -16.57 -2.80
CA LYS A 409 -19.49 -17.09 -1.47
C LYS A 409 -18.25 -17.25 -0.61
N LEU A 410 -17.16 -17.77 -1.17
CA LEU A 410 -15.88 -17.94 -0.47
C LEU A 410 -15.33 -16.61 0.06
N VAL A 411 -15.52 -15.51 -0.67
CA VAL A 411 -15.14 -14.15 -0.23
C VAL A 411 -16.24 -13.39 0.52
N GLY A 412 -17.38 -14.04 0.82
CA GLY A 412 -18.47 -13.46 1.62
C GLY A 412 -19.43 -12.53 0.86
N LEU A 413 -19.54 -12.64 -0.46
CA LEU A 413 -20.32 -11.76 -1.34
C LEU A 413 -21.52 -12.44 -2.02
N GLU A 414 -22.00 -13.56 -1.49
CA GLU A 414 -23.14 -14.32 -2.04
C GLU A 414 -24.39 -13.44 -2.23
N ALA A 415 -24.69 -12.57 -1.25
CA ALA A 415 -25.85 -11.67 -1.31
C ALA A 415 -25.69 -10.51 -2.30
N GLN A 416 -24.46 -10.11 -2.62
CA GLN A 416 -24.15 -8.97 -3.49
C GLN A 416 -23.82 -9.41 -4.93
N ALA A 417 -23.88 -10.70 -5.24
CA ALA A 417 -23.43 -11.24 -6.52
C ALA A 417 -24.05 -10.55 -7.75
N HIS A 418 -25.32 -10.15 -7.68
CA HIS A 418 -26.05 -9.51 -8.77
C HIS A 418 -25.98 -7.97 -8.75
N GLN A 419 -25.22 -7.38 -7.83
CA GLN A 419 -25.05 -5.93 -7.75
C GLN A 419 -23.93 -5.46 -8.69
N LEU A 420 -24.03 -4.22 -9.15
CA LEU A 420 -22.98 -3.55 -9.92
C LEU A 420 -21.87 -3.06 -8.98
N PRO A 421 -20.61 -2.92 -9.45
CA PRO A 421 -19.50 -2.41 -8.63
C PRO A 421 -19.82 -1.08 -7.93
N ALA A 422 -20.53 -0.17 -8.59
CA ALA A 422 -20.90 1.13 -8.01
C ALA A 422 -21.89 1.03 -6.82
N ALA A 423 -22.57 -0.10 -6.64
CA ALA A 423 -23.56 -0.32 -5.58
C ALA A 423 -22.99 -1.02 -4.33
N VAL A 424 -21.71 -1.40 -4.34
CA VAL A 424 -21.03 -2.10 -3.24
C VAL A 424 -19.86 -1.29 -2.70
N SER A 425 -19.47 -1.55 -1.45
CA SER A 425 -18.34 -0.85 -0.82
C SER A 425 -17.02 -1.18 -1.52
N SER A 426 -16.02 -0.30 -1.38
CA SER A 426 -14.66 -0.54 -1.91
C SER A 426 -14.06 -1.86 -1.42
N GLY A 427 -14.28 -2.21 -0.16
CA GLY A 427 -13.86 -3.50 0.39
C GLY A 427 -14.57 -4.69 -0.27
N GLN A 428 -15.87 -4.59 -0.53
CA GLN A 428 -16.60 -5.61 -1.27
C GLN A 428 -16.13 -5.71 -2.73
N GLN A 429 -15.79 -4.58 -3.37
CA GLN A 429 -15.18 -4.59 -4.71
C GLN A 429 -13.82 -5.29 -4.70
N GLN A 430 -13.00 -5.08 -3.68
CA GLN A 430 -11.71 -5.79 -3.50
C GLN A 430 -11.92 -7.30 -3.37
N SER A 431 -12.85 -7.73 -2.50
CA SER A 431 -13.20 -9.14 -2.34
C SER A 431 -13.71 -9.76 -3.66
N ALA A 432 -14.52 -9.04 -4.44
CA ALA A 432 -14.96 -9.49 -5.75
C ALA A 432 -13.81 -9.59 -6.77
N ALA A 433 -12.85 -8.66 -6.73
CA ALA A 433 -11.66 -8.73 -7.56
C ALA A 433 -10.77 -9.95 -7.22
N ILE A 434 -10.71 -10.33 -5.95
CA ILE A 434 -10.04 -11.56 -5.50
C ILE A 434 -10.78 -12.80 -6.02
N ALA A 435 -12.11 -12.86 -5.88
CA ALA A 435 -12.91 -13.95 -6.44
C ALA A 435 -12.68 -14.10 -7.96
N ARG A 436 -12.66 -12.98 -8.70
CA ARG A 436 -12.33 -12.96 -10.13
C ARG A 436 -10.93 -13.49 -10.41
N ALA A 437 -9.93 -13.11 -9.63
CA ALA A 437 -8.55 -13.58 -9.83
C ALA A 437 -8.43 -15.11 -9.65
N LEU A 438 -9.30 -15.72 -8.85
CA LEU A 438 -9.34 -17.16 -8.61
C LEU A 438 -10.21 -17.93 -9.63
N ALA A 439 -10.89 -17.22 -10.54
CA ALA A 439 -11.91 -17.79 -11.42
C ALA A 439 -11.43 -18.94 -12.31
N THR A 440 -10.18 -18.92 -12.76
CA THR A 440 -9.61 -19.93 -13.66
C THR A 440 -8.78 -20.99 -12.93
N ASP A 441 -8.86 -21.04 -11.60
CA ASP A 441 -8.06 -21.91 -10.74
C ASP A 441 -6.53 -21.80 -11.01
N PRO A 442 -5.96 -20.59 -11.01
CA PRO A 442 -4.56 -20.38 -11.41
C PRO A 442 -3.57 -21.05 -10.45
N SER A 443 -2.40 -21.44 -10.97
CA SER A 443 -1.30 -21.99 -10.17
C SER A 443 -0.52 -20.91 -9.40
N ILE A 444 -0.53 -19.67 -9.90
CA ILE A 444 0.18 -18.53 -9.31
C ILE A 444 -0.82 -17.39 -9.09
N ILE A 445 -0.82 -16.83 -7.88
CA ILE A 445 -1.69 -15.71 -7.50
C ILE A 445 -0.79 -14.54 -7.12
N LEU A 446 -0.96 -13.41 -7.79
CA LEU A 446 -0.24 -12.17 -7.51
C LEU A 446 -1.23 -11.12 -7.03
N ALA A 447 -0.95 -10.53 -5.88
CA ALA A 447 -1.84 -9.59 -5.25
C ALA A 447 -1.12 -8.31 -4.83
N ASP A 448 -1.49 -7.19 -5.43
CA ASP A 448 -0.95 -5.87 -5.10
C ASP A 448 -1.85 -5.17 -4.07
N GLU A 449 -1.38 -5.09 -2.83
CA GLU A 449 -2.10 -4.51 -1.67
C GLU A 449 -3.56 -5.00 -1.50
N PRO A 450 -3.81 -6.33 -1.49
CA PRO A 450 -5.17 -6.86 -1.56
C PRO A 450 -6.02 -6.58 -0.32
N THR A 451 -5.43 -6.15 0.79
CA THR A 451 -6.10 -5.87 2.06
C THR A 451 -6.28 -4.38 2.36
N GLY A 452 -5.72 -3.48 1.53
CA GLY A 452 -5.67 -2.03 1.85
C GLY A 452 -7.04 -1.37 2.00
N ASN A 453 -8.07 -1.89 1.31
CA ASN A 453 -9.44 -1.37 1.34
C ASN A 453 -10.43 -2.24 2.15
N LEU A 454 -9.93 -3.22 2.92
CA LEU A 454 -10.75 -4.17 3.67
C LEU A 454 -10.80 -3.80 5.17
N ASP A 455 -11.94 -4.07 5.82
CA ASP A 455 -12.00 -4.08 7.28
C ASP A 455 -11.20 -5.26 7.84
N SER A 456 -10.80 -5.20 9.11
CA SER A 456 -9.92 -6.20 9.73
C SER A 456 -10.46 -7.62 9.67
N LYS A 457 -11.79 -7.83 9.73
CA LYS A 457 -12.38 -9.16 9.68
C LYS A 457 -12.37 -9.72 8.26
N SER A 458 -12.69 -8.89 7.28
CA SER A 458 -12.61 -9.26 5.86
C SER A 458 -11.16 -9.51 5.43
N ALA A 459 -10.22 -8.66 5.84
CA ALA A 459 -8.79 -8.84 5.58
C ALA A 459 -8.27 -10.17 6.14
N GLU A 460 -8.63 -10.52 7.38
CA GLU A 460 -8.27 -11.80 7.99
C GLU A 460 -8.83 -13.00 7.21
N ASN A 461 -10.08 -12.92 6.74
CA ASN A 461 -10.67 -13.98 5.92
C ASN A 461 -9.90 -14.16 4.60
N ILE A 462 -9.56 -13.07 3.92
CA ILE A 462 -8.77 -13.11 2.67
C ILE A 462 -7.38 -13.70 2.89
N LEU A 463 -6.68 -13.30 3.97
CA LEU A 463 -5.36 -13.86 4.28
C LEU A 463 -5.43 -15.37 4.55
N ARG A 464 -6.45 -15.85 5.26
CA ARG A 464 -6.69 -17.29 5.45
C ARG A 464 -6.95 -18.02 4.15
N ILE A 465 -7.67 -17.41 3.21
CA ILE A 465 -7.88 -17.97 1.88
C ILE A 465 -6.53 -18.14 1.16
N PHE A 466 -5.68 -17.12 1.18
CA PHE A 466 -4.35 -17.19 0.58
C PHE A 466 -3.44 -18.24 1.24
N GLU A 467 -3.44 -18.33 2.57
CA GLU A 467 -2.72 -19.38 3.30
C GLU A 467 -3.19 -20.79 2.90
N ASN A 468 -4.51 -21.00 2.83
CA ASN A 468 -5.07 -22.28 2.43
C ASN A 468 -4.73 -22.63 0.97
N LEU A 469 -4.75 -21.65 0.07
CA LEU A 469 -4.37 -21.86 -1.33
C LEU A 469 -2.88 -22.19 -1.45
N ALA A 470 -2.02 -21.54 -0.67
CA ALA A 470 -0.60 -21.86 -0.61
C ALA A 470 -0.37 -23.28 -0.09
N ALA A 471 -1.06 -23.67 0.99
CA ALA A 471 -1.01 -25.02 1.54
C ALA A 471 -1.52 -26.11 0.57
N GLN A 472 -2.39 -25.75 -0.38
CA GLN A 472 -2.85 -26.63 -1.47
C GLN A 472 -1.84 -26.74 -2.62
N GLY A 473 -0.69 -26.06 -2.54
CA GLY A 473 0.38 -26.11 -3.53
C GLY A 473 0.36 -24.98 -4.56
N LYS A 474 -0.53 -23.98 -4.42
CA LYS A 474 -0.49 -22.77 -5.26
C LYS A 474 0.60 -21.82 -4.77
N THR A 475 1.19 -21.02 -5.66
CA THR A 475 2.12 -19.97 -5.25
C THR A 475 1.36 -18.67 -5.07
N VAL A 476 1.49 -18.04 -3.91
CA VAL A 476 0.84 -16.75 -3.63
C VAL A 476 1.91 -15.71 -3.35
N LEU A 477 1.90 -14.62 -4.13
CA LEU A 477 2.77 -13.47 -3.96
C LEU A 477 1.93 -12.25 -3.59
N ILE A 478 2.15 -11.70 -2.40
CA ILE A 478 1.43 -10.52 -1.89
C ILE A 478 2.38 -9.33 -1.74
N VAL A 479 2.04 -8.19 -2.34
CA VAL A 479 2.67 -6.91 -2.04
C VAL A 479 1.91 -6.27 -0.89
N THR A 480 2.64 -5.83 0.13
CA THR A 480 2.03 -5.20 1.29
C THR A 480 2.97 -4.19 1.94
N HIS A 481 2.35 -3.23 2.63
CA HIS A 481 3.02 -2.32 3.55
C HIS A 481 2.78 -2.69 5.02
N ASP A 482 1.94 -3.70 5.28
CA ASP A 482 1.58 -4.15 6.63
C ASP A 482 2.57 -5.22 7.13
N PRO A 483 3.36 -4.93 8.19
CA PRO A 483 4.28 -5.89 8.80
C PRO A 483 3.60 -7.11 9.44
N SER A 484 2.30 -7.04 9.75
CA SER A 484 1.57 -8.17 10.31
C SER A 484 1.44 -9.33 9.31
N ILE A 485 1.41 -9.02 8.01
CA ILE A 485 1.31 -10.00 6.93
C ILE A 485 2.64 -10.73 6.72
N THR A 486 3.79 -10.06 6.91
CA THR A 486 5.10 -10.69 6.70
C THR A 486 5.38 -11.85 7.65
N GLN A 487 4.77 -11.83 8.85
CA GLN A 487 4.90 -12.92 9.82
C GLN A 487 4.14 -14.19 9.42
N ARG A 488 3.21 -14.08 8.47
CA ARG A 488 2.36 -15.18 7.99
C ARG A 488 2.90 -15.82 6.71
N THR A 489 3.88 -15.19 6.07
CA THR A 489 4.48 -15.66 4.82
C THR A 489 5.70 -16.53 5.07
N ASP A 490 5.90 -17.53 4.22
CA ASP A 490 7.09 -18.40 4.23
C ASP A 490 8.37 -17.60 3.95
N GLN A 491 8.26 -16.55 3.16
CA GLN A 491 9.37 -15.73 2.72
C GLN A 491 8.95 -14.27 2.55
N THR A 492 9.81 -13.35 2.99
CA THR A 492 9.64 -11.90 2.76
C THR A 492 10.78 -11.39 1.88
N ILE A 493 10.41 -10.78 0.76
CA ILE A 493 11.31 -10.06 -0.15
C ILE A 493 11.22 -8.58 0.21
N ILE A 494 12.35 -7.96 0.50
CA ILE A 494 12.42 -6.53 0.80
C ILE A 494 13.00 -5.82 -0.41
N MET A 495 12.29 -4.79 -0.90
CA MET A 495 12.72 -3.95 -2.02
C MET A 495 13.02 -2.52 -1.57
N SER A 496 14.10 -1.95 -2.11
CA SER A 496 14.46 -0.53 -1.98
C SER A 496 15.04 -0.02 -3.29
N ASP A 497 14.60 1.17 -3.71
CA ASP A 497 15.19 1.90 -4.85
C ASP A 497 15.34 1.10 -6.16
N GLY A 498 14.38 0.20 -6.43
CA GLY A 498 14.36 -0.65 -7.62
C GLY A 498 15.17 -1.93 -7.51
N GLU A 499 15.67 -2.28 -6.32
CA GLU A 499 16.55 -3.42 -6.06
C GLU A 499 15.99 -4.29 -4.93
N ILE A 500 16.36 -5.58 -4.92
CA ILE A 500 16.04 -6.50 -3.81
C ILE A 500 17.19 -6.48 -2.81
N ILE A 501 16.83 -6.32 -1.53
CA ILE A 501 17.76 -6.40 -0.41
C ILE A 501 18.06 -7.88 -0.13
N ASP A 502 19.34 -8.20 0.13
CA ASP A 502 19.74 -9.56 0.48
C ASP A 502 19.07 -9.98 1.81
N GLN A 503 18.35 -11.10 1.76
CA GLN A 503 17.65 -11.64 2.94
C GLN A 503 18.60 -11.96 4.09
N THR A 504 19.84 -12.33 3.79
CA THR A 504 20.88 -12.60 4.78
C THR A 504 21.19 -11.34 5.58
N VAL A 505 21.34 -10.21 4.88
CA VAL A 505 21.57 -8.90 5.50
C VAL A 505 20.34 -8.47 6.31
N ALA A 506 19.15 -8.60 5.73
CA ALA A 506 17.90 -8.23 6.41
C ALA A 506 17.66 -9.05 7.69
N ARG A 507 18.02 -10.34 7.70
CA ARG A 507 17.91 -11.21 8.88
C ARG A 507 19.01 -10.95 9.91
N ALA A 508 20.24 -10.73 9.46
CA ALA A 508 21.37 -10.49 10.37
C ALA A 508 21.28 -9.10 11.03
N LEU A 509 20.78 -8.09 10.31
CA LEU A 509 20.76 -6.69 10.74
C LEU A 509 19.36 -6.05 10.55
N PRO A 510 18.31 -6.56 11.23
CA PRO A 510 16.91 -6.19 10.96
C PRO A 510 16.53 -4.74 11.32
N TYR A 511 17.37 -4.03 12.09
CA TYR A 511 17.12 -2.66 12.55
C TYR A 511 17.79 -1.59 11.68
N LEU A 512 18.46 -1.99 10.60
CA LEU A 512 18.94 -1.05 9.60
C LEU A 512 17.77 -0.51 8.78
N SER A 513 17.88 0.73 8.32
CA SER A 513 16.93 1.25 7.33
C SER A 513 17.11 0.53 5.98
N HIS A 514 16.07 0.49 5.15
CA HIS A 514 16.14 -0.16 3.83
C HIS A 514 17.32 0.35 2.96
N PRO A 515 17.64 1.67 2.89
CA PRO A 515 18.82 2.13 2.15
C PRO A 515 20.14 1.63 2.72
N GLN A 516 20.26 1.54 4.05
CA GLN A 516 21.45 1.01 4.72
C GLN A 516 21.62 -0.50 4.46
N MET A 517 20.52 -1.27 4.52
CA MET A 517 20.55 -2.68 4.17
C MET A 517 20.90 -2.90 2.69
N LEU A 518 20.42 -2.04 1.79
CA LEU A 518 20.78 -2.10 0.37
C LEU A 518 22.27 -1.80 0.17
N ALA A 519 22.81 -0.76 0.84
CA ALA A 519 24.25 -0.47 0.79
C ALA A 519 25.09 -1.64 1.32
N ALA A 520 24.66 -2.29 2.40
CA ALA A 520 25.29 -3.50 2.92
C ALA A 520 25.21 -4.67 1.92
N THR A 521 24.07 -4.82 1.23
CA THR A 521 23.87 -5.83 0.18
C THR A 521 24.89 -5.67 -0.96
N HIS A 522 25.16 -4.44 -1.40
CA HIS A 522 26.13 -4.18 -2.47
C HIS A 522 27.58 -4.45 -2.07
N GLN A 523 27.92 -4.31 -0.79
CA GLN A 523 29.28 -4.52 -0.29
C GLN A 523 29.52 -5.92 0.27
N ALA A 524 28.46 -6.71 0.47
CA ALA A 524 28.56 -8.08 0.94
C ALA A 524 29.07 -9.00 -0.18
N VAL A 525 30.15 -9.74 0.10
CA VAL A 525 30.70 -10.73 -0.84
C VAL A 525 30.38 -12.12 -0.35
N ARG A 526 29.70 -12.93 -1.17
CA ARG A 526 29.40 -14.32 -0.83
C ARG A 526 30.61 -15.23 -1.09
N ARG A 527 30.88 -16.14 -0.16
CA ARG A 527 31.87 -17.21 -0.29
C ARG A 527 31.29 -18.53 0.19
N MET A 528 31.55 -19.58 -0.57
CA MET A 528 31.21 -20.94 -0.22
C MET A 528 32.42 -21.63 0.42
N PHE A 529 32.19 -22.34 1.52
CA PHE A 529 33.20 -23.10 2.24
C PHE A 529 32.82 -24.58 2.27
N ASP A 530 33.75 -25.42 1.85
CA ASP A 530 33.58 -26.87 1.87
C ASP A 530 33.46 -27.42 3.32
N PRO A 531 32.81 -28.58 3.52
CA PRO A 531 32.65 -29.17 4.83
C PRO A 531 33.97 -29.30 5.61
N GLY A 532 34.00 -28.82 6.85
CA GLY A 532 35.18 -28.92 7.74
C GLY A 532 36.26 -27.86 7.51
N VAL A 533 36.16 -27.02 6.48
CA VAL A 533 37.14 -25.94 6.23
C VAL A 533 37.03 -24.86 7.31
N THR A 534 38.18 -24.48 7.87
CA THR A 534 38.27 -23.35 8.82
C THR A 534 38.12 -22.02 8.07
N ILE A 535 37.16 -21.21 8.53
CA ILE A 535 36.81 -19.89 7.99
C ILE A 535 37.60 -18.79 8.70
N LEU A 536 37.79 -18.92 10.02
CA LEU A 536 38.59 -18.03 10.86
C LEU A 536 39.43 -18.86 11.82
N HIS A 537 40.70 -18.51 11.99
CA HIS A 537 41.56 -19.11 13.00
C HIS A 537 41.54 -18.29 14.31
N GLN A 538 41.59 -18.99 15.45
CA GLN A 538 41.77 -18.35 16.74
C GLN A 538 43.05 -17.48 16.75
N GLY A 539 42.94 -16.23 17.16
CA GLY A 539 44.01 -15.23 17.17
C GLY A 539 44.17 -14.44 15.87
N GLU A 540 43.45 -14.80 14.80
CA GLU A 540 43.48 -14.09 13.51
C GLU A 540 42.73 -12.75 13.59
N THR A 541 43.23 -11.71 12.92
CA THR A 541 42.55 -10.42 12.86
C THR A 541 41.28 -10.50 12.02
N VAL A 542 40.15 -10.07 12.59
CA VAL A 542 38.84 -10.11 11.92
C VAL A 542 38.54 -8.76 11.25
N ASP A 543 38.57 -8.75 9.93
CA ASP A 543 38.30 -7.54 9.11
C ASP A 543 36.92 -7.53 8.44
N HIS A 544 36.11 -8.57 8.66
CA HIS A 544 34.78 -8.70 8.06
C HIS A 544 33.78 -9.20 9.10
N LEU A 545 32.53 -8.77 8.97
CA LEU A 545 31.38 -9.44 9.59
C LEU A 545 30.96 -10.60 8.68
N PHE A 546 30.76 -11.77 9.26
CA PHE A 546 30.40 -12.97 8.53
C PHE A 546 28.93 -13.31 8.81
N MET A 547 28.08 -13.29 7.79
CA MET A 547 26.65 -13.60 7.90
C MET A 547 26.35 -14.90 7.16
N ILE A 548 25.66 -15.84 7.80
CA ILE A 548 25.46 -17.19 7.26
C ILE A 548 24.25 -17.18 6.33
N VAL A 549 24.49 -17.45 5.04
CA VAL A 549 23.46 -17.51 3.99
C VAL A 549 22.78 -18.87 4.02
N SER A 550 23.58 -19.94 4.06
CA SER A 550 23.11 -21.32 4.02
C SER A 550 24.08 -22.26 4.75
N GLY A 551 23.60 -23.44 5.16
CA GLY A 551 24.42 -24.40 5.92
C GLY A 551 24.58 -24.01 7.39
N ALA A 552 25.67 -24.44 8.01
CA ALA A 552 25.97 -24.13 9.41
C ALA A 552 27.48 -24.03 9.65
N VAL A 553 27.87 -23.25 10.65
CA VAL A 553 29.27 -23.11 11.08
C VAL A 553 29.41 -23.47 12.56
N GLU A 554 30.50 -24.14 12.90
CA GLU A 554 30.86 -24.51 14.26
C GLU A 554 31.92 -23.55 14.79
N ILE A 555 31.67 -22.98 15.97
CA ILE A 555 32.65 -22.18 16.71
C ILE A 555 33.40 -23.12 17.64
N VAL A 556 34.71 -23.22 17.47
CA VAL A 556 35.59 -24.18 18.14
C VAL A 556 36.74 -23.44 18.81
N VAL A 557 37.04 -23.78 20.07
CA VAL A 557 38.23 -23.26 20.77
C VAL A 557 39.25 -24.37 20.94
N SER A 558 40.50 -24.07 20.62
CA SER A 558 41.64 -24.97 20.78
C SER A 558 42.36 -24.64 22.09
N HIS A 559 42.53 -25.63 22.97
CA HIS A 559 43.38 -25.51 24.16
C HIS A 559 44.74 -26.17 23.92
N GLU A 560 45.79 -25.66 24.58
CA GLU A 560 47.15 -26.24 24.58
C GLU A 560 47.11 -27.68 25.14
N GLY A 561 46.86 -28.66 24.26
CA GLY A 561 46.71 -30.07 24.63
C GLY A 561 45.50 -30.78 24.00
N THR A 562 45.43 -30.80 22.67
CA THR A 562 44.72 -31.79 21.81
C THR A 562 43.18 -31.91 21.79
N ASN A 563 42.40 -31.31 22.70
CA ASN A 563 40.93 -31.38 22.59
C ASN A 563 40.32 -30.04 22.14
N GLU A 564 39.83 -30.02 20.90
CA GLU A 564 38.95 -28.98 20.36
C GLU A 564 37.56 -29.07 21.01
N ILE A 565 37.04 -27.95 21.52
CA ILE A 565 35.73 -27.88 22.14
C ILE A 565 34.81 -27.03 21.26
N SER A 566 33.70 -27.60 20.81
CA SER A 566 32.64 -26.86 20.10
C SER A 566 31.84 -26.02 21.11
N LEU A 567 31.86 -24.70 20.94
CA LEU A 567 31.14 -23.75 21.77
C LEU A 567 29.71 -23.55 21.29
N ALA A 568 29.51 -23.40 19.99
CA ALA A 568 28.21 -23.12 19.40
C ALA A 568 28.18 -23.58 17.94
N CYS A 569 26.98 -23.87 17.45
CA CYS A 569 26.71 -24.07 16.04
C CYS A 569 25.78 -22.94 15.59
N LEU A 570 26.19 -22.19 14.57
CA LEU A 570 25.41 -21.09 14.01
C LEU A 570 24.80 -21.52 12.67
N GLY A 571 23.54 -21.14 12.46
CA GLY A 571 22.77 -21.45 11.26
C GLY A 571 22.42 -20.22 10.41
N PRO A 572 21.61 -20.40 9.35
CA PRO A 572 21.24 -19.33 8.42
C PRO A 572 20.57 -18.14 9.12
N GLY A 573 20.95 -16.92 8.74
CA GLY A 573 20.46 -15.66 9.33
C GLY A 573 21.20 -15.24 10.62
N GLN A 574 22.10 -16.07 11.14
CA GLN A 574 23.01 -15.68 12.22
C GLN A 574 24.34 -15.16 11.65
N PHE A 575 25.08 -14.41 12.46
CA PHE A 575 26.38 -13.84 12.09
C PHE A 575 27.44 -14.08 13.16
N PHE A 576 28.72 -13.93 12.79
CA PHE A 576 29.89 -14.02 13.66
C PHE A 576 30.98 -13.00 13.29
N GLY A 577 31.91 -12.75 14.21
CA GLY A 577 32.99 -11.76 14.12
C GLY A 577 32.66 -10.41 14.78
N GLU A 578 31.46 -10.25 15.32
CA GLU A 578 31.00 -9.01 15.94
C GLU A 578 31.80 -8.64 17.21
N VAL A 579 32.28 -9.63 17.96
CA VAL A 579 33.02 -9.40 19.20
C VAL A 579 34.34 -8.72 18.90
N GLU A 580 35.07 -9.24 17.91
CA GLU A 580 36.37 -8.75 17.45
C GLU A 580 36.26 -7.40 16.75
N LEU A 581 35.21 -7.21 15.94
CA LEU A 581 34.94 -5.93 15.28
C LEU A 581 34.69 -4.80 16.30
N HIS A 582 34.00 -5.12 17.40
CA HIS A 582 33.63 -4.15 18.44
C HIS A 582 34.75 -3.87 19.46
N HIS A 583 35.41 -4.90 20.00
CA HIS A 583 36.41 -4.74 21.07
C HIS A 583 37.84 -4.58 20.55
N GLY A 584 38.10 -4.94 19.29
CA GLY A 584 39.44 -5.05 18.75
C GLY A 584 40.21 -6.27 19.30
N GLY A 585 41.11 -6.83 18.49
CA GLY A 585 41.87 -8.03 18.84
C GLY A 585 41.76 -9.13 17.78
N GLY A 586 42.41 -10.26 18.04
CA GLY A 586 42.28 -11.47 17.22
C GLY A 586 41.08 -12.32 17.64
N SER A 587 40.61 -13.19 16.74
CA SER A 587 39.45 -14.07 16.93
C SER A 587 39.56 -14.87 18.23
N LEU A 588 38.52 -14.83 19.05
CA LEU A 588 38.51 -15.56 20.34
C LEU A 588 38.42 -17.07 20.15
N ALA A 589 37.86 -17.52 19.02
CA ALA A 589 37.66 -18.91 18.65
C ALA A 589 37.93 -19.12 17.16
N SER A 590 38.24 -20.36 16.78
CA SER A 590 38.25 -20.77 15.39
C SER A 590 36.81 -21.02 14.92
N VAL A 591 36.48 -20.68 13.69
CA VAL A 591 35.16 -20.96 13.09
C VAL A 591 35.36 -21.88 11.90
N ARG A 592 34.63 -22.98 11.82
CA ARG A 592 34.70 -23.93 10.68
C ARG A 592 33.33 -24.21 10.08
N ALA A 593 33.30 -24.51 8.78
CA ALA A 593 32.08 -24.98 8.13
C ALA A 593 31.69 -26.37 8.69
N ALA A 594 30.40 -26.56 8.99
CA ALA A 594 29.88 -27.84 9.48
C ALA A 594 29.87 -28.92 8.38
N ALA A 595 29.40 -30.13 8.71
CA ALA A 595 29.46 -31.30 7.82
C ALA A 595 28.74 -31.14 6.45
N ARG A 596 27.90 -30.13 6.27
CA ARG A 596 27.20 -29.84 5.00
C ARG A 596 27.82 -28.66 4.22
N GLY A 597 28.94 -28.12 4.67
CA GLY A 597 29.49 -26.87 4.16
C GLY A 597 28.68 -25.65 4.65
N ALA A 598 29.14 -24.46 4.29
CA ALA A 598 28.44 -23.23 4.60
C ALA A 598 28.69 -22.17 3.51
N GLU A 599 27.64 -21.44 3.15
CA GLU A 599 27.77 -20.22 2.37
C GLU A 599 27.65 -19.01 3.31
N VAL A 600 28.59 -18.09 3.20
CA VAL A 600 28.72 -16.95 4.11
C VAL A 600 28.88 -15.66 3.30
N ALA A 601 28.15 -14.62 3.69
CA ALA A 601 28.27 -13.27 3.17
C ALA A 601 29.20 -12.45 4.06
N LEU A 602 30.29 -11.94 3.49
CA LEU A 602 31.32 -11.16 4.18
C LEU A 602 31.07 -9.67 3.96
N LEU A 603 30.87 -8.92 5.04
CA LEU A 603 30.72 -7.47 5.01
C LEU A 603 31.97 -6.80 5.60
N PRO A 604 32.65 -5.88 4.88
CA PRO A 604 33.87 -5.25 5.38
C PRO A 604 33.68 -4.48 6.69
N ARG A 605 34.70 -4.49 7.56
CA ARG A 605 34.68 -3.80 8.86
C ARG A 605 34.37 -2.30 8.76
N SER A 606 34.91 -1.61 7.76
CA SER A 606 34.67 -0.18 7.56
C SER A 606 33.17 0.12 7.36
N VAL A 607 32.53 -0.67 6.51
CA VAL A 607 31.10 -0.56 6.19
C VAL A 607 30.25 -0.93 7.40
N PHE A 608 30.60 -2.03 8.07
CA PHE A 608 29.91 -2.45 9.29
C PHE A 608 29.95 -1.36 10.37
N ASN A 609 31.12 -0.75 10.59
CA ASN A 609 31.27 0.32 11.57
C ASN A 609 30.40 1.54 11.20
N GLU A 610 30.39 1.95 9.93
CA GLU A 610 29.55 3.07 9.45
C GLU A 610 28.04 2.79 9.65
N LEU A 611 27.60 1.57 9.36
CA LEU A 611 26.20 1.14 9.54
C LEU A 611 25.80 1.10 11.02
N VAL A 612 26.69 0.61 11.88
CA VAL A 612 26.48 0.56 13.33
C VAL A 612 26.57 1.96 13.95
N GLU A 613 27.37 2.86 13.39
CA GLU A 613 27.44 4.25 13.85
C GLU A 613 26.20 5.06 13.53
N SER A 614 25.58 4.77 12.39
CA SER A 614 24.38 5.44 11.92
C SER A 614 23.07 4.88 12.51
N SER A 615 23.10 3.78 13.27
CA SER A 615 21.92 3.19 13.93
C SER A 615 22.17 2.83 15.40
N ILE A 616 21.62 3.63 16.32
CA ILE A 616 21.75 3.43 17.78
C ILE A 616 21.20 2.07 18.21
N LEU A 617 20.05 1.67 17.69
CA LEU A 617 19.39 0.38 17.99
C LEU A 617 20.24 -0.81 17.50
N THR A 618 20.75 -0.74 16.28
CA THR A 618 21.62 -1.80 15.74
C THR A 618 22.88 -1.93 16.57
N ARG A 619 23.48 -0.80 16.98
CA ARG A 619 24.66 -0.79 17.87
C ARG A 619 24.40 -1.49 19.19
N GLN A 620 23.30 -1.17 19.87
CA GLN A 620 22.93 -1.78 21.15
C GLN A 620 22.78 -3.29 21.01
N ILE A 621 22.08 -3.76 19.97
CA ILE A 621 21.83 -5.20 19.79
C ILE A 621 23.10 -5.96 19.43
N VAL A 622 23.94 -5.40 18.56
CA VAL A 622 25.25 -5.97 18.26
C VAL A 622 26.10 -6.05 19.52
N GLN A 623 26.06 -5.02 20.38
CA GLN A 623 26.74 -5.01 21.68
C GLN A 623 26.18 -6.07 22.63
N ASP A 624 24.87 -6.23 22.71
CA ASP A 624 24.22 -7.24 23.55
C ASP A 624 24.56 -8.66 23.11
N VAL A 625 24.58 -8.92 21.79
CA VAL A 625 25.02 -10.20 21.22
C VAL A 625 26.49 -10.46 21.53
N ALA A 626 27.36 -9.45 21.33
CA ALA A 626 28.78 -9.57 21.60
C ALA A 626 29.08 -9.83 23.08
N THR A 627 28.40 -9.10 23.99
CA THR A 627 28.57 -9.26 25.44
C THR A 627 28.05 -10.61 25.95
N THR A 628 26.91 -11.07 25.42
CA THR A 628 26.36 -12.40 25.74
C THR A 628 27.34 -13.51 25.33
N ARG A 629 27.86 -13.45 24.10
CA ARG A 629 28.84 -14.44 23.60
C ARG A 629 30.17 -14.39 24.36
N LEU A 630 30.64 -13.21 24.73
CA LEU A 630 31.80 -13.03 25.62
C LEU A 630 31.57 -13.66 27.00
N ALA A 631 30.37 -13.51 27.56
CA ALA A 631 30.00 -14.10 28.85
C ALA A 631 29.92 -15.63 28.77
N GLU A 632 29.35 -16.19 27.69
CA GLU A 632 29.35 -17.63 27.42
C GLU A 632 30.76 -18.21 27.26
N HIS A 633 31.62 -17.49 26.52
CA HIS A 633 33.02 -17.88 26.38
C HIS A 633 33.75 -17.86 27.73
N ARG A 634 33.54 -16.83 28.56
CA ARG A 634 34.14 -16.73 29.91
C ARG A 634 33.59 -17.78 30.88
N SER A 635 32.29 -18.03 30.90
CA SER A 635 31.68 -19.01 31.80
C SER A 635 32.11 -20.44 31.48
N ARG A 636 32.25 -20.79 30.18
CA ARG A 636 32.76 -22.10 29.75
C ARG A 636 34.27 -22.25 29.95
N LYS A 637 35.01 -21.14 29.93
CA LYS A 637 36.43 -21.10 30.34
C LYS A 637 36.59 -21.22 31.86
N ALA A 638 35.63 -20.76 32.66
CA ALA A 638 35.67 -20.77 34.13
C ALA A 638 34.98 -21.99 34.78
N SER A 639 34.14 -22.72 34.05
CA SER A 639 33.53 -23.99 34.50
C SER A 639 34.46 -25.20 34.36
N ARG A 640 35.77 -24.94 34.26
CA ARG A 640 36.86 -25.90 34.44
C ARG A 640 37.96 -25.30 35.28
#